data_AF-A0AA86PJ41-F1
#
_entry.id   AF-A0AA86PJ41-F1
#
_cell.length_a   1.000
_cell.length_b   1.000
_cell.length_c   1.000
_cell.angle_alpha   90.00
_cell.angle_beta   90.00
_cell.angle_gamma   90.00
#
_symmetry.space_group_name_H-M   'P 1'
#
loop_
_entity.id
_entity.type
_entity.pdbx_description
1 polymer ?
#
loop_
_entity_poly.entity_id
_entity_poly.type
_entity_poly.pdbx_seq_one_letter_code
_entity_poly.pdbx_strand_id
1 'polypeptide(L)'
;MNYGDILKNSIIPEWQTKYIRYDWLKDIVHQMGVIHQLQKSEQPTNGTDKCDNKYMLKIQAEDIDAYFWQEVKMDVEKIHNFFISELSKLLKLILEIETQCDVLENPKHKEQQAIRDNMHEVYKTLNILGNYAQRNYFGLQNLAKSRDKYMNANDSTTVLLELVQDKKFALDDPIEHEQQRIEKAFAKLFKVDQKAAKVQIEQYVSPQNNAEKQRVQAATGNGFTCGVAILLFANFIYVMGYSLIEYGNNVIIEKHMLALKVMRILFCFTLLAICLGLNIFVFEEKKLNYIFIYELPPAQITASYRTHLKYCFIFLSILSFCCTCAVLRFYLDEHLVSELPTVSYSLLFVSVSSLLPAWAWISLPLLYPLFYLVVIVFQWRSSQVTVGKYILQVIGKQFLPWKYRVAFPIFCFGDQLTSVSQLFSDLADLVTVGKCPTIVTFLCLNIPTIIRSIQCIVRYYEKKLAYPHIVNLVKYLSSIPNTFLNFMWVKNSVVWTNIMIAGRCIETIYKLYWDYWEDWALLGGGVGAQKFASQPQKWQNKYICKRPSFFPTITQIVAIVFNFVGRCFWILTTYLPLFSAKQFWWKTFGVCIEIARRGLWNVLRTDNQQATNCEDYALTRYIPVLLSETERQLLQQKIQDKEKELQCEKEEEQLKLQNKLDQQESNLTIVHEDK
;
A
#
# COMPACT_ATOMS: atom_id res chain seq x y z
N MET A 1 3.07 -28.33 9.89
CA MET A 1 4.14 -27.33 10.15
C MET A 1 5.05 -27.86 11.25
N ASN A 2 6.36 -27.68 11.12
CA ASN A 2 7.31 -27.99 12.19
C ASN A 2 7.08 -27.01 13.35
N TYR A 3 7.10 -27.48 14.60
CA TYR A 3 6.86 -26.62 15.77
C TYR A 3 7.86 -25.46 15.85
N GLY A 4 9.09 -25.64 15.37
CA GLY A 4 10.09 -24.55 15.29
C GLY A 4 9.62 -23.37 14.45
N ASP A 5 8.92 -23.61 13.33
CA ASP A 5 8.38 -22.53 12.48
C ASP A 5 7.19 -21.83 13.14
N ILE A 6 6.36 -22.59 13.87
CA ILE A 6 5.23 -22.04 14.65
C ILE A 6 5.76 -21.15 15.78
N LEU A 7 6.81 -21.59 16.47
CA LEU A 7 7.44 -20.81 17.53
C LEU A 7 8.06 -19.52 16.96
N LYS A 8 8.85 -19.61 15.88
CA LYS A 8 9.45 -18.43 15.22
C LYS A 8 8.43 -17.37 14.82
N ASN A 9 7.28 -17.77 14.29
CA ASN A 9 6.22 -16.86 13.87
C ASN A 9 5.39 -16.29 15.03
N SER A 10 5.50 -16.86 16.23
CA SER A 10 4.75 -16.43 17.43
C SER A 10 5.61 -15.79 18.52
N ILE A 11 6.92 -15.64 18.29
CA ILE A 11 7.83 -14.95 19.20
C ILE A 11 7.55 -13.45 19.19
N ILE A 12 7.47 -12.89 20.38
CA ILE A 12 7.44 -11.44 20.61
C ILE A 12 8.88 -10.92 20.46
N PRO A 13 9.16 -9.97 19.53
CA PRO A 13 10.52 -9.51 19.23
C PRO A 13 11.31 -9.05 20.47
N GLU A 14 10.63 -8.37 21.39
CA GLU A 14 11.22 -7.86 22.64
C GLU A 14 11.63 -8.98 23.60
N TRP A 15 11.00 -10.16 23.50
CA TRP A 15 11.21 -11.29 24.41
C TRP A 15 11.96 -12.44 23.75
N GLN A 16 12.47 -12.26 22.53
CA GLN A 16 13.11 -13.32 21.74
C GLN A 16 14.16 -14.12 22.52
N THR A 17 14.99 -13.44 23.33
CA THR A 17 16.06 -14.07 24.13
C THR A 17 15.55 -14.83 25.36
N LYS A 18 14.29 -14.63 25.73
CA LYS A 18 13.65 -15.22 26.91
C LYS A 18 12.95 -16.54 26.61
N TYR A 19 12.58 -16.77 25.34
CA TYR A 19 12.01 -18.04 24.89
C TYR A 19 13.02 -19.21 24.98
N ILE A 20 12.49 -20.41 24.98
CA ILE A 20 13.23 -21.65 24.82
C ILE A 20 14.08 -21.64 23.53
N ARG A 21 15.31 -22.13 23.63
CA ARG A 21 16.22 -22.30 22.49
C ARG A 21 15.86 -23.57 21.70
N TYR A 22 14.62 -23.63 21.18
CA TYR A 22 14.01 -24.85 20.65
C TYR A 22 14.83 -25.50 19.52
N ASP A 23 15.20 -24.74 18.49
CA ASP A 23 15.94 -25.28 17.34
C ASP A 23 17.30 -25.82 17.76
N TRP A 24 18.02 -25.08 18.60
CA TRP A 24 19.34 -25.47 19.10
C TRP A 24 19.27 -26.73 19.98
N LEU A 25 18.30 -26.81 20.90
CA LEU A 25 18.07 -28.01 21.71
C LEU A 25 17.64 -29.21 20.85
N LYS A 26 16.90 -28.96 19.77
CA LYS A 26 16.49 -29.99 18.82
C LYS A 26 17.66 -30.54 18.00
N ASP A 27 18.63 -29.71 17.68
CA ASP A 27 19.88 -30.15 17.04
C ASP A 27 20.69 -31.07 17.97
N ILE A 28 20.74 -30.76 19.28
CA ILE A 28 21.36 -31.64 20.29
C ILE A 28 20.64 -33.00 20.34
N VAL A 29 19.31 -33.00 20.39
CA VAL A 29 18.51 -34.25 20.35
C VAL A 29 18.79 -35.06 19.07
N HIS A 30 18.99 -34.40 17.93
CA HIS A 30 19.37 -35.07 16.70
C HIS A 30 20.76 -35.70 16.78
N GLN A 31 21.75 -35.00 17.34
CA GLN A 31 23.09 -35.54 17.58
C GLN A 31 23.06 -36.76 18.51
N MET A 32 22.25 -36.71 19.58
CA MET A 32 22.03 -37.86 20.47
C MET A 32 21.47 -39.07 19.70
N GLY A 33 20.48 -38.85 18.83
CA GLY A 33 19.92 -39.89 17.98
C GLY A 33 20.95 -40.53 17.04
N VAL A 34 21.85 -39.74 16.47
CA VAL A 34 22.96 -40.25 15.62
C VAL A 34 23.91 -41.12 16.44
N ILE A 35 24.32 -40.68 17.63
CA ILE A 35 25.20 -41.44 18.51
C ILE A 35 24.53 -42.75 18.95
N HIS A 36 23.25 -42.70 19.27
CA HIS A 36 22.46 -43.88 19.64
C HIS A 36 22.33 -44.89 18.48
N GLN A 37 22.22 -44.42 17.23
CA GLN A 37 22.24 -45.29 16.04
C GLN A 37 23.63 -45.92 15.81
N LEU A 38 24.71 -45.15 15.99
CA LEU A 38 26.08 -45.65 15.89
C LEU A 38 26.36 -46.76 16.92
N GLN A 39 25.91 -46.57 18.17
CA GLN A 39 25.97 -47.59 19.22
C GLN A 39 25.22 -48.89 18.85
N LYS A 40 24.09 -48.79 18.13
CA LYS A 40 23.33 -49.96 17.65
C LYS A 40 23.97 -50.66 16.46
N SER A 41 24.69 -49.93 15.61
CA SER A 41 25.35 -50.47 14.41
C SER A 41 26.62 -51.27 14.70
N GLU A 42 27.26 -51.07 15.86
CA GLU A 42 28.39 -51.89 16.33
C GLU A 42 27.93 -53.21 16.99
N GLN A 43 27.52 -54.19 16.17
CA GLN A 43 27.36 -55.60 16.56
C GLN A 43 28.59 -56.46 16.15
N PRO A 44 28.86 -57.59 16.84
CA PRO A 44 30.22 -58.08 17.08
C PRO A 44 30.82 -58.83 15.89
N THR A 45 31.94 -58.34 15.38
CA THR A 45 32.93 -59.15 14.66
C THR A 45 34.32 -58.85 15.24
N ASN A 46 35.05 -59.93 15.52
CA ASN A 46 36.22 -60.02 16.40
C ASN A 46 37.29 -58.93 16.18
N GLY A 47 37.68 -58.25 17.25
CA GLY A 47 38.86 -57.38 17.30
C GLY A 47 38.95 -56.61 18.61
N THR A 48 40.08 -56.73 19.30
CA THR A 48 40.38 -56.16 20.62
C THR A 48 40.36 -54.63 20.69
N ASP A 49 40.40 -53.93 19.55
CA ASP A 49 40.38 -52.45 19.46
C ASP A 49 38.97 -51.81 19.55
N LYS A 50 37.88 -52.60 19.51
CA LYS A 50 36.49 -52.05 19.50
C LYS A 50 35.81 -51.97 20.88
N CYS A 51 36.38 -52.60 21.91
CA CYS A 51 35.84 -52.48 23.28
C CYS A 51 35.99 -51.04 23.78
N ASP A 52 37.11 -50.38 23.44
CA ASP A 52 37.36 -48.98 23.74
C ASP A 52 36.39 -48.06 22.99
N ASN A 53 36.15 -48.27 21.69
CA ASN A 53 35.22 -47.43 20.92
C ASN A 53 33.77 -47.49 21.42
N LYS A 54 33.26 -48.68 21.72
CA LYS A 54 31.89 -48.84 22.26
C LYS A 54 31.76 -48.23 23.66
N TYR A 55 32.80 -48.34 24.48
CA TYR A 55 32.87 -47.70 25.80
C TYR A 55 32.94 -46.17 25.68
N MET A 56 33.75 -45.64 24.76
CA MET A 56 33.86 -44.21 24.46
C MET A 56 32.56 -43.62 23.91
N LEU A 57 31.86 -44.33 23.01
CA LEU A 57 30.54 -43.93 22.51
C LEU A 57 29.46 -43.94 23.61
N LYS A 58 29.59 -44.83 24.61
CA LYS A 58 28.69 -44.87 25.76
C LYS A 58 28.91 -43.66 26.68
N ILE A 59 30.17 -43.34 26.99
CA ILE A 59 30.53 -42.14 27.75
C ILE A 59 30.04 -40.88 27.03
N GLN A 60 30.29 -40.77 25.72
CA GLN A 60 29.82 -39.62 24.93
C GLN A 60 28.29 -39.49 24.92
N ALA A 61 27.55 -40.61 24.90
CA ALA A 61 26.09 -40.57 24.96
C ALA A 61 25.58 -40.14 26.34
N GLU A 62 26.19 -40.62 27.42
CA GLU A 62 25.86 -40.23 28.80
C GLU A 62 26.20 -38.75 29.05
N ASP A 63 27.35 -38.28 28.56
CA ASP A 63 27.79 -36.89 28.66
C ASP A 63 26.85 -35.93 27.91
N ILE A 64 26.44 -36.29 26.69
CA ILE A 64 25.54 -35.44 25.88
C ILE A 64 24.11 -35.46 26.43
N ASP A 65 23.64 -36.59 26.96
CA ASP A 65 22.31 -36.67 27.60
C ASP A 65 22.27 -35.84 28.90
N ALA A 66 23.31 -35.93 29.73
CA ALA A 66 23.46 -35.09 30.91
C ALA A 66 23.55 -33.59 30.54
N TYR A 67 24.32 -33.27 29.50
CA TYR A 67 24.43 -31.91 28.97
C TYR A 67 23.09 -31.37 28.46
N PHE A 68 22.33 -32.18 27.73
CA PHE A 68 21.00 -31.81 27.24
C PHE A 68 20.06 -31.44 28.40
N TRP A 69 19.96 -32.30 29.43
CA TRP A 69 19.10 -32.02 30.58
C TRP A 69 19.57 -30.83 31.41
N GLN A 70 20.88 -30.59 31.49
CA GLN A 70 21.44 -29.39 32.11
C GLN A 70 20.98 -28.11 31.36
N GLU A 71 21.05 -28.11 30.04
CA GLU A 71 20.62 -26.98 29.20
C GLU A 71 19.11 -26.77 29.23
N VAL A 72 18.33 -27.85 29.26
CA VAL A 72 16.86 -27.80 29.45
C VAL A 72 16.54 -27.17 30.80
N LYS A 73 17.23 -27.59 31.88
CA LYS A 73 17.06 -27.00 33.22
C LYS A 73 17.39 -25.51 33.23
N MET A 74 18.45 -25.10 32.55
CA MET A 74 18.79 -23.68 32.41
C MET A 74 17.70 -22.89 31.67
N ASP A 75 17.15 -23.44 30.59
CA ASP A 75 16.05 -22.80 29.86
C ASP A 75 14.77 -22.73 30.72
N VAL A 76 14.44 -23.78 31.48
CA VAL A 76 13.31 -23.79 32.43
C VAL A 76 13.44 -22.68 33.47
N GLU A 77 14.62 -22.54 34.10
CA GLU A 77 14.86 -21.47 35.08
C GLU A 77 14.80 -20.08 34.44
N LYS A 78 15.38 -19.91 33.26
CA LYS A 78 15.33 -18.65 32.50
C LYS A 78 13.89 -18.24 32.20
N ILE A 79 13.08 -19.19 31.72
CA ILE A 79 11.67 -18.96 31.38
C ILE A 79 10.88 -18.61 32.64
N HIS A 80 11.08 -19.36 33.72
CA HIS A 80 10.41 -19.14 34.99
C HIS A 80 10.74 -17.78 35.60
N ASN A 81 12.02 -17.43 35.70
CA ASN A 81 12.47 -16.17 36.27
C ASN A 81 11.94 -14.97 35.48
N PHE A 82 11.93 -15.06 34.15
CA PHE A 82 11.33 -14.03 33.31
C PHE A 82 9.82 -13.92 33.54
N PHE A 83 9.11 -15.05 33.53
CA PHE A 83 7.66 -15.09 33.75
C PHE A 83 7.28 -14.48 35.11
N ILE A 84 7.96 -14.86 36.19
CA ILE A 84 7.71 -14.32 37.53
C ILE A 84 8.05 -12.82 37.61
N SER A 85 9.17 -12.40 37.00
CA SER A 85 9.55 -10.98 36.94
C SER A 85 8.46 -10.15 36.26
N GLU A 86 8.00 -10.54 35.07
CA GLU A 86 6.96 -9.80 34.35
C GLU A 86 5.61 -9.88 35.06
N LEU A 87 5.24 -11.04 35.60
CA LEU A 87 4.02 -11.18 36.39
C LEU A 87 4.05 -10.28 37.62
N SER A 88 5.18 -10.16 38.32
CA SER A 88 5.31 -9.29 39.49
C SER A 88 5.13 -7.81 39.17
N LYS A 89 5.55 -7.37 37.98
CA LYS A 89 5.30 -5.99 37.50
C LYS A 89 3.82 -5.77 37.24
N LEU A 90 3.16 -6.73 36.60
CA LEU A 90 1.72 -6.67 36.33
C LEU A 90 0.90 -6.71 37.62
N LEU A 91 1.30 -7.51 38.61
CA LEU A 91 0.63 -7.59 39.92
C LEU A 91 0.64 -6.23 40.65
N LYS A 92 1.70 -5.44 40.54
CA LYS A 92 1.76 -4.08 41.10
C LYS A 92 0.73 -3.17 40.43
N LEU A 93 0.65 -3.21 39.11
CA LEU A 93 -0.32 -2.43 38.33
C LEU A 93 -1.77 -2.85 38.64
N ILE A 94 -2.03 -4.15 38.80
CA ILE A 94 -3.34 -4.67 39.19
C ILE A 94 -3.74 -4.13 40.57
N LEU A 95 -2.81 -4.15 41.54
CA LEU A 95 -3.07 -3.63 42.88
C LEU A 95 -3.35 -2.12 42.87
N GLU A 96 -2.61 -1.35 42.06
CA GLU A 96 -2.87 0.08 41.84
C GLU A 96 -4.26 0.32 41.26
N ILE A 97 -4.65 -0.46 40.24
CA ILE A 97 -5.99 -0.40 39.62
C ILE A 97 -7.08 -0.75 40.64
N GLU A 98 -6.93 -1.83 41.40
CA GLU A 98 -7.88 -2.22 42.45
C GLU A 98 -8.05 -1.11 43.49
N THR A 99 -6.94 -0.51 43.94
CA THR A 99 -6.96 0.59 44.91
C THR A 99 -7.65 1.83 44.34
N GLN A 100 -7.39 2.17 43.07
CA GLN A 100 -8.06 3.29 42.38
C GLN A 100 -9.58 3.04 42.25
N CYS A 101 -9.99 1.81 41.95
CA CYS A 101 -11.39 1.44 41.88
C CYS A 101 -12.11 1.46 43.24
N ASP A 102 -11.39 1.19 44.33
CA ASP A 102 -11.95 1.20 45.69
C ASP A 102 -12.12 2.61 46.24
N VAL A 103 -11.23 3.55 45.87
CA VAL A 103 -11.25 4.94 46.37
C VAL A 103 -12.28 5.81 45.63
N LEU A 104 -12.63 5.48 44.39
CA LEU A 104 -13.51 6.30 43.54
C LEU A 104 -14.98 5.88 43.69
N GLU A 105 -15.71 6.48 44.65
CA GLU A 105 -17.15 6.22 44.85
C GLU A 105 -18.05 6.72 43.70
N ASN A 106 -17.60 7.70 42.91
CA ASN A 106 -18.26 8.17 41.66
C ASN A 106 -17.26 8.92 40.75
N PRO A 107 -16.43 8.20 39.96
CA PRO A 107 -15.41 8.82 39.14
C PRO A 107 -16.00 9.61 37.97
N LYS A 108 -15.37 10.74 37.60
CA LYS A 108 -15.76 11.50 36.41
C LYS A 108 -15.55 10.66 35.15
N HIS A 109 -16.30 10.93 34.08
CA HIS A 109 -16.21 10.16 32.82
C HIS A 109 -14.77 10.04 32.28
N LYS A 110 -13.94 11.09 32.42
CA LYS A 110 -12.52 11.06 32.01
C LYS A 110 -11.66 10.10 32.85
N GLU A 111 -11.90 10.03 34.16
CA GLU A 111 -11.17 9.15 35.09
C GLU A 111 -11.59 7.68 34.88
N GLN A 112 -12.89 7.43 34.66
CA GLN A 112 -13.41 6.12 34.28
C GLN A 112 -12.76 5.62 32.98
N GLN A 113 -12.60 6.48 31.99
CA GLN A 113 -12.02 6.12 30.71
C GLN A 113 -10.51 5.83 30.80
N ALA A 114 -9.75 6.60 31.58
CA ALA A 114 -8.34 6.32 31.83
C ALA A 114 -8.12 5.00 32.57
N ILE A 115 -8.93 4.72 33.61
CA ILE A 115 -8.86 3.44 34.34
C ILE A 115 -9.25 2.28 33.44
N ARG A 116 -10.26 2.47 32.58
CA ARG A 116 -10.66 1.49 31.56
C ARG A 116 -9.50 1.13 30.63
N ASP A 117 -8.83 2.13 30.07
CA ASP A 117 -7.71 1.92 29.16
C ASP A 117 -6.54 1.19 29.86
N ASN A 118 -6.22 1.58 31.10
CA ASN A 118 -5.21 0.89 31.92
C ASN A 118 -5.57 -0.57 32.19
N MET A 119 -6.83 -0.86 32.58
CA MET A 119 -7.31 -2.23 32.77
C MET A 119 -7.17 -3.07 31.50
N HIS A 120 -7.49 -2.49 30.34
CA HIS A 120 -7.33 -3.17 29.05
C HIS A 120 -5.86 -3.45 28.72
N GLU A 121 -4.95 -2.50 28.94
CA GLU A 121 -3.52 -2.67 28.67
C GLU A 121 -2.88 -3.75 29.58
N VAL A 122 -3.25 -3.76 30.87
CA VAL A 122 -2.78 -4.78 31.82
C VAL A 122 -3.35 -6.16 31.46
N TYR A 123 -4.64 -6.27 31.14
CA TYR A 123 -5.26 -7.53 30.72
C TYR A 123 -4.65 -8.08 29.42
N LYS A 124 -4.37 -7.20 28.45
CA LYS A 124 -3.65 -7.56 27.22
C LYS A 124 -2.25 -8.11 27.54
N THR A 125 -1.50 -7.42 28.39
CA THR A 125 -0.12 -7.82 28.73
C THR A 125 -0.10 -9.14 29.50
N LEU A 126 -1.09 -9.39 30.37
CA LEU A 126 -1.31 -10.70 30.98
C LEU A 126 -1.53 -11.79 29.93
N ASN A 127 -2.41 -11.59 28.95
CA ASN A 127 -2.66 -12.58 27.89
C ASN A 127 -1.40 -12.91 27.07
N ILE A 128 -0.61 -11.88 26.76
CA ILE A 128 0.68 -12.04 26.08
C ILE A 128 1.63 -12.90 26.94
N LEU A 129 1.67 -12.66 28.26
CA LEU A 129 2.48 -13.43 29.20
C LEU A 129 1.99 -14.88 29.36
N GLY A 130 0.68 -15.12 29.35
CA GLY A 130 0.08 -16.46 29.35
C GLY A 130 0.41 -17.23 28.07
N ASN A 131 0.31 -16.58 26.91
CA ASN A 131 0.73 -17.17 25.63
C ASN A 131 2.23 -17.51 25.65
N TYR A 132 3.08 -16.65 26.21
CA TYR A 132 4.50 -16.94 26.40
C TYR A 132 4.70 -18.20 27.24
N ALA A 133 4.00 -18.34 28.38
CA ALA A 133 4.08 -19.52 29.23
C ALA A 133 3.69 -20.81 28.50
N GLN A 134 2.51 -20.81 27.86
CA GLN A 134 2.01 -21.96 27.09
C GLN A 134 2.96 -22.35 25.95
N ARG A 135 3.46 -21.40 25.17
CA ARG A 135 4.39 -21.68 24.07
C ARG A 135 5.67 -22.31 24.59
N ASN A 136 6.26 -21.78 25.65
CA ASN A 136 7.49 -22.35 26.20
C ASN A 136 7.25 -23.76 26.76
N TYR A 137 6.14 -23.99 27.47
CA TYR A 137 5.79 -25.30 27.99
C TYR A 137 5.56 -26.33 26.87
N PHE A 138 4.80 -25.97 25.83
CA PHE A 138 4.63 -26.83 24.65
C PHE A 138 5.96 -27.11 23.92
N GLY A 139 6.87 -26.14 23.88
CA GLY A 139 8.21 -26.31 23.33
C GLY A 139 9.01 -27.37 24.09
N LEU A 140 9.00 -27.31 25.42
CA LEU A 140 9.64 -28.31 26.29
C LEU A 140 9.03 -29.71 26.11
N GLN A 141 7.70 -29.82 26.08
CA GLN A 141 7.01 -31.10 25.85
C GLN A 141 7.37 -31.71 24.49
N ASN A 142 7.43 -30.88 23.44
CA ASN A 142 7.81 -31.36 22.11
C ASN A 142 9.28 -31.78 22.02
N LEU A 143 10.19 -31.15 22.79
CA LEU A 143 11.57 -31.59 22.91
C LEU A 143 11.69 -32.92 23.64
N ALA A 144 11.00 -33.10 24.78
CA ALA A 144 10.96 -34.35 25.52
C ALA A 144 10.46 -35.51 24.64
N LYS A 145 9.34 -35.32 23.93
CA LYS A 145 8.81 -36.30 22.96
C LYS A 145 9.77 -36.57 21.81
N SER A 146 10.53 -35.57 21.38
CA SER A 146 11.55 -35.76 20.33
C SER A 146 12.69 -36.62 20.84
N ARG A 147 13.20 -36.38 22.06
CA ARG A 147 14.22 -37.22 22.70
C ARG A 147 13.76 -38.67 22.83
N ASP A 148 12.57 -38.90 23.39
CA ASP A 148 11.96 -40.23 23.54
C ASP A 148 11.95 -40.99 22.20
N LYS A 149 11.58 -40.30 21.11
CA LYS A 149 11.57 -40.86 19.76
C LYS A 149 12.96 -41.21 19.23
N TYR A 150 13.98 -40.38 19.44
CA TYR A 150 15.34 -40.62 18.90
C TYR A 150 16.14 -41.63 19.73
N MET A 151 15.88 -41.70 21.03
CA MET A 151 16.59 -42.57 21.98
C MET A 151 15.86 -43.89 22.27
N ASN A 152 14.64 -44.09 21.73
CA ASN A 152 13.72 -45.17 22.11
C ASN A 152 13.50 -45.24 23.64
N ALA A 153 13.35 -44.09 24.28
CA ALA A 153 13.08 -43.93 25.70
C ALA A 153 11.62 -43.54 25.95
N ASN A 154 11.12 -43.73 27.17
CA ASN A 154 9.74 -43.39 27.57
C ASN A 154 9.69 -42.52 28.84
N ASP A 155 10.83 -42.01 29.30
CA ASP A 155 11.02 -41.36 30.59
C ASP A 155 11.09 -39.82 30.51
N SER A 156 11.38 -39.25 29.34
CA SER A 156 11.64 -37.80 29.19
C SER A 156 10.45 -36.94 29.62
N THR A 157 9.23 -37.42 29.42
CA THR A 157 8.02 -36.69 29.82
C THR A 157 7.89 -36.63 31.35
N THR A 158 8.24 -37.72 32.04
CA THR A 158 8.23 -37.79 33.51
C THR A 158 9.31 -36.88 34.10
N VAL A 159 10.53 -36.93 33.54
CA VAL A 159 11.65 -36.06 33.96
C VAL A 159 11.31 -34.58 33.75
N LEU A 160 10.66 -34.25 32.62
CA LEU A 160 10.20 -32.89 32.38
C LEU A 160 9.16 -32.44 33.41
N LEU A 161 8.20 -33.29 33.76
CA LEU A 161 7.18 -32.98 34.76
C LEU A 161 7.80 -32.69 36.13
N GLU A 162 8.78 -33.49 36.56
CA GLU A 162 9.54 -33.24 37.80
C GLU A 162 10.29 -31.91 37.76
N LEU A 163 10.89 -31.55 36.63
CA LEU A 163 11.61 -30.27 36.47
C LEU A 163 10.72 -29.04 36.52
N VAL A 164 9.45 -29.16 36.13
CA VAL A 164 8.51 -28.04 36.03
C VAL A 164 7.43 -28.02 37.10
N GLN A 165 7.36 -29.04 37.96
CA GLN A 165 6.32 -29.18 39.00
C GLN A 165 6.17 -27.94 39.90
N ASP A 166 7.29 -27.29 40.23
CA ASP A 166 7.31 -26.12 41.12
C ASP A 166 7.27 -24.78 40.34
N LYS A 167 7.05 -24.82 39.03
CA LYS A 167 7.17 -23.66 38.14
C LYS A 167 5.80 -23.14 37.72
N LYS A 168 5.45 -21.93 38.19
CA LYS A 168 4.16 -21.27 37.90
C LYS A 168 3.79 -21.17 36.40
N PHE A 169 4.75 -21.08 35.49
CA PHE A 169 4.48 -20.98 34.04
C PHE A 169 3.98 -22.30 33.42
N ALA A 170 4.18 -23.44 34.10
CA ALA A 170 3.83 -24.77 33.60
C ALA A 170 2.45 -25.26 34.08
N LEU A 171 1.73 -24.43 34.84
CA LEU A 171 0.32 -24.67 35.17
C LEU A 171 -0.55 -24.57 33.90
N ASP A 172 -1.67 -25.28 33.87
CA ASP A 172 -2.60 -25.24 32.72
C ASP A 172 -3.09 -23.80 32.44
N ASP A 173 -3.37 -23.04 33.50
CA ASP A 173 -3.82 -21.64 33.44
C ASP A 173 -3.02 -20.73 34.39
N PRO A 174 -1.80 -20.30 34.01
CA PRO A 174 -0.85 -19.68 34.93
C PRO A 174 -1.17 -18.22 35.30
N ILE A 175 -2.17 -17.60 34.62
CA ILE A 175 -2.56 -16.19 34.76
C ILE A 175 -4.05 -16.00 35.12
N GLU A 176 -4.85 -17.06 35.15
CA GLU A 176 -6.31 -16.97 35.27
C GLU A 176 -6.75 -16.22 36.54
N HIS A 177 -6.10 -16.50 37.67
CA HIS A 177 -6.36 -15.80 38.92
C HIS A 177 -6.23 -14.28 38.79
N GLU A 178 -5.21 -13.81 38.06
CA GLU A 178 -4.96 -12.38 37.89
C GLU A 178 -5.91 -11.74 36.86
N GLN A 179 -6.31 -12.49 35.83
CA GLN A 179 -7.35 -12.06 34.90
C GLN A 179 -8.69 -11.86 35.62
N GLN A 180 -9.07 -12.80 36.49
CA GLN A 180 -10.31 -12.72 37.26
C GLN A 180 -10.32 -11.51 38.22
N ARG A 181 -9.16 -11.11 38.76
CA ARG A 181 -9.05 -9.89 39.59
C ARG A 181 -9.37 -8.63 38.80
N ILE A 182 -8.81 -8.48 37.60
CA ILE A 182 -9.13 -7.34 36.72
C ILE A 182 -10.59 -7.37 36.27
N GLU A 183 -11.12 -8.54 35.93
CA GLU A 183 -12.53 -8.70 35.55
C GLU A 183 -13.48 -8.29 36.69
N LYS A 184 -13.16 -8.64 37.94
CA LYS A 184 -13.93 -8.22 39.13
C LYS A 184 -13.82 -6.71 39.36
N ALA A 185 -12.62 -6.14 39.25
CA ALA A 185 -12.41 -4.69 39.38
C ALA A 185 -13.20 -3.92 38.30
N PHE A 186 -13.19 -4.40 37.06
CA PHE A 186 -13.96 -3.84 35.95
C PHE A 186 -15.47 -3.97 36.17
N ALA A 187 -15.94 -5.15 36.58
CA ALA A 187 -17.34 -5.40 36.91
C ALA A 187 -17.84 -4.44 38.00
N LYS A 188 -17.03 -4.21 39.03
CA LYS A 188 -17.32 -3.28 40.13
C LYS A 188 -17.39 -1.83 39.66
N LEU A 189 -16.41 -1.38 38.86
CA LEU A 189 -16.34 0.01 38.38
C LEU A 189 -17.48 0.36 37.41
N PHE A 190 -17.81 -0.54 36.49
CA PHE A 190 -18.81 -0.31 35.44
C PHE A 190 -20.20 -0.84 35.77
N LYS A 191 -20.39 -1.49 36.93
CA LYS A 191 -21.66 -2.12 37.35
C LYS A 191 -22.18 -3.13 36.31
N VAL A 192 -21.28 -3.94 35.78
CA VAL A 192 -21.57 -4.96 34.75
C VAL A 192 -21.28 -6.35 35.34
N ASP A 193 -22.05 -7.36 34.95
CA ASP A 193 -21.78 -8.75 35.35
C ASP A 193 -20.37 -9.20 34.92
N GLN A 194 -19.71 -10.03 35.72
CA GLN A 194 -18.32 -10.49 35.45
C GLN A 194 -18.16 -11.14 34.07
N LYS A 195 -19.17 -11.87 33.58
CA LYS A 195 -19.16 -12.46 32.23
C LYS A 195 -19.19 -11.39 31.13
N ALA A 196 -19.95 -10.33 31.32
CA ALA A 196 -20.01 -9.21 30.39
C ALA A 196 -18.78 -8.31 30.51
N ALA A 197 -18.18 -8.17 31.70
CA ALA A 197 -16.89 -7.51 31.91
C ALA A 197 -15.77 -8.21 31.13
N LYS A 198 -15.67 -9.54 31.22
CA LYS A 198 -14.72 -10.33 30.41
C LYS A 198 -14.87 -10.07 28.92
N VAL A 199 -16.10 -10.17 28.40
CA VAL A 199 -16.38 -9.92 26.98
C VAL A 199 -16.02 -8.48 26.57
N GLN A 200 -16.32 -7.48 27.39
CA GLN A 200 -16.00 -6.08 27.09
C GLN A 200 -14.49 -5.80 27.15
N ILE A 201 -13.78 -6.42 28.10
CA ILE A 201 -12.32 -6.35 28.22
C ILE A 201 -11.66 -7.01 27.01
N GLU A 202 -12.10 -8.21 26.63
CA GLU A 202 -11.59 -8.96 25.48
C GLU A 202 -11.95 -8.30 24.14
N GLN A 203 -13.13 -7.68 24.00
CA GLN A 203 -13.54 -6.97 22.78
C GLN A 203 -12.65 -5.75 22.50
N TYR A 204 -12.19 -5.07 23.54
CA TYR A 204 -11.21 -3.97 23.42
C TYR A 204 -9.78 -4.47 23.14
N VAL A 205 -9.49 -5.75 23.46
CA VAL A 205 -8.26 -6.48 23.08
C VAL A 205 -8.34 -7.06 21.65
N SER A 206 -9.55 -7.19 21.10
CA SER A 206 -9.86 -7.69 19.75
C SER A 206 -9.65 -6.73 18.55
N PRO A 207 -9.11 -5.49 18.63
CA PRO A 207 -8.80 -4.73 17.42
C PRO A 207 -7.82 -5.47 16.50
N GLN A 208 -6.87 -6.24 17.03
CA GLN A 208 -5.87 -6.95 16.21
C GLN A 208 -6.41 -8.25 15.57
N ASN A 209 -7.15 -9.08 16.32
CA ASN A 209 -7.75 -10.31 15.77
C ASN A 209 -8.92 -10.00 14.82
N ASN A 210 -9.75 -9.00 15.13
CA ASN A 210 -10.76 -8.51 14.19
C ASN A 210 -10.11 -7.81 12.99
N ALA A 211 -9.01 -7.06 13.17
CA ALA A 211 -8.29 -6.48 12.03
C ALA A 211 -7.69 -7.56 11.13
N GLU A 212 -7.15 -8.65 11.67
CA GLU A 212 -6.64 -9.75 10.84
C GLU A 212 -7.77 -10.44 10.06
N LYS A 213 -8.89 -10.77 10.73
CA LYS A 213 -10.08 -11.32 10.06
C LYS A 213 -10.66 -10.37 9.01
N GLN A 214 -10.76 -9.07 9.32
CA GLN A 214 -11.18 -8.03 8.38
C GLN A 214 -10.19 -7.88 7.22
N ARG A 215 -8.88 -7.97 7.47
CA ARG A 215 -7.84 -7.94 6.43
C ARG A 215 -7.96 -9.14 5.50
N VAL A 216 -8.18 -10.34 6.02
CA VAL A 216 -8.39 -11.55 5.22
C VAL A 216 -9.67 -11.44 4.40
N GLN A 217 -10.79 -11.04 5.01
CA GLN A 217 -12.06 -10.83 4.29
C GLN A 217 -11.95 -9.74 3.22
N ALA A 218 -11.28 -8.62 3.52
CA ALA A 218 -11.03 -7.56 2.55
C ALA A 218 -10.11 -8.03 1.42
N ALA A 219 -9.07 -8.82 1.72
CA ALA A 219 -8.18 -9.38 0.71
C ALA A 219 -8.92 -10.37 -0.20
N THR A 220 -9.72 -11.28 0.35
CA THR A 220 -10.56 -12.20 -0.43
C THR A 220 -11.58 -11.46 -1.30
N GLY A 221 -12.27 -10.47 -0.73
CA GLY A 221 -13.22 -9.63 -1.47
C GLY A 221 -12.56 -8.85 -2.59
N ASN A 222 -11.40 -8.25 -2.34
CA ASN A 222 -10.63 -7.53 -3.35
C ASN A 222 -10.12 -8.47 -4.45
N GLY A 223 -9.64 -9.66 -4.09
CA GLY A 223 -9.22 -10.71 -5.02
C GLY A 223 -10.36 -11.14 -5.93
N PHE A 224 -11.56 -11.36 -5.37
CA PHE A 224 -12.76 -11.67 -6.14
C PHE A 224 -13.12 -10.54 -7.11
N THR A 225 -13.16 -9.27 -6.66
CA THR A 225 -13.45 -8.14 -7.55
C THR A 225 -12.43 -7.96 -8.67
N CYS A 226 -11.15 -8.21 -8.38
CA CYS A 226 -10.08 -8.20 -9.38
C CYS A 226 -10.26 -9.33 -10.40
N GLY A 227 -10.57 -10.55 -9.95
CA GLY A 227 -10.83 -11.70 -10.81
C GLY A 227 -12.00 -11.46 -11.77
N VAL A 228 -13.13 -10.94 -11.27
CA VAL A 228 -14.28 -10.57 -12.12
C VAL A 228 -13.91 -9.50 -13.14
N ALA A 229 -13.17 -8.46 -12.73
CA ALA A 229 -12.75 -7.39 -13.63
C ALA A 229 -11.85 -7.92 -14.76
N ILE A 230 -10.89 -8.79 -14.44
CA ILE A 230 -9.99 -9.42 -15.41
C ILE A 230 -10.79 -10.29 -16.40
N LEU A 231 -11.73 -11.10 -15.90
CA LEU A 231 -12.57 -11.96 -16.76
C LEU A 231 -13.44 -11.16 -17.72
N LEU A 232 -14.11 -10.11 -17.24
CA LEU A 232 -14.92 -9.24 -18.09
C LEU A 232 -14.08 -8.45 -19.09
N PHE A 233 -12.91 -7.97 -18.67
CA PHE A 233 -11.98 -7.29 -19.56
C PHE A 233 -11.43 -8.24 -20.63
N ALA A 234 -11.05 -9.47 -20.26
CA ALA A 234 -10.62 -10.49 -21.22
C ALA A 234 -11.73 -10.84 -22.21
N ASN A 235 -12.98 -10.93 -21.75
CA ASN A 235 -14.13 -11.12 -22.63
C ASN A 235 -14.32 -9.95 -23.60
N PHE A 236 -14.21 -8.70 -23.13
CA PHE A 236 -14.25 -7.52 -23.99
C PHE A 236 -13.15 -7.58 -25.06
N ILE A 237 -11.91 -7.88 -24.67
CA ILE A 237 -10.79 -8.03 -25.61
C ILE A 237 -11.03 -9.17 -26.60
N TYR A 238 -11.62 -10.28 -26.17
CA TYR A 238 -11.96 -11.39 -27.05
C TYR A 238 -13.01 -11.00 -28.10
N VAL A 239 -14.15 -10.43 -27.68
CA VAL A 239 -15.23 -9.98 -28.58
C VAL A 239 -14.72 -8.92 -29.55
N MET A 240 -13.89 -8.01 -29.05
CA MET A 240 -13.27 -6.99 -29.88
C MET A 240 -12.23 -7.58 -30.83
N GLY A 241 -11.37 -8.49 -30.39
CA GLY A 241 -10.35 -9.14 -31.21
C GLY A 241 -10.94 -9.98 -32.33
N TYR A 242 -12.03 -10.70 -32.03
CA TYR A 242 -12.81 -11.44 -33.01
C TYR A 242 -13.31 -10.51 -34.16
N SER A 243 -13.78 -9.31 -33.81
CA SER A 243 -14.20 -8.30 -34.81
C SER A 243 -13.12 -7.94 -35.83
N LEU A 244 -11.86 -7.95 -35.39
CA LEU A 244 -10.74 -7.50 -36.19
C LEU A 244 -10.28 -8.57 -37.17
N ILE A 245 -10.41 -9.82 -36.77
CA ILE A 245 -9.97 -10.98 -37.54
C ILE A 245 -10.98 -11.29 -38.65
N GLU A 246 -12.27 -11.27 -38.33
CA GLU A 246 -13.30 -11.73 -39.27
C GLU A 246 -13.74 -10.64 -40.26
N TYR A 247 -13.93 -9.40 -39.81
CA TYR A 247 -14.47 -8.31 -40.65
C TYR A 247 -13.42 -7.42 -41.32
N GLY A 248 -12.14 -7.69 -41.05
CA GLY A 248 -11.04 -6.78 -41.37
C GLY A 248 -11.17 -5.45 -40.62
N ASN A 249 -10.06 -4.71 -40.54
CA ASN A 249 -9.94 -3.47 -39.75
C ASN A 249 -10.93 -2.34 -40.12
N ASN A 250 -11.78 -2.45 -41.15
CA ASN A 250 -12.36 -1.26 -41.79
C ASN A 250 -13.80 -0.96 -41.35
N VAL A 251 -14.75 -1.90 -41.37
CA VAL A 251 -16.18 -1.53 -41.25
C VAL A 251 -16.53 -0.97 -39.86
N ILE A 252 -16.27 -1.73 -38.79
CA ILE A 252 -16.63 -1.32 -37.42
C ILE A 252 -15.76 -0.15 -36.95
N ILE A 253 -14.46 -0.18 -37.26
CA ILE A 253 -13.53 0.87 -36.83
C ILE A 253 -13.83 2.19 -37.53
N GLU A 254 -14.09 2.20 -38.84
CA GLU A 254 -14.36 3.43 -39.58
C GLU A 254 -15.72 4.02 -39.18
N LYS A 255 -16.77 3.19 -39.10
CA LYS A 255 -18.13 3.65 -38.76
C LYS A 255 -18.28 4.07 -37.30
N HIS A 256 -17.58 3.39 -36.38
CA HIS A 256 -17.72 3.62 -34.93
C HIS A 256 -16.44 4.18 -34.28
N MET A 257 -15.55 4.82 -35.05
CA MET A 257 -14.28 5.39 -34.56
C MET A 257 -14.46 6.30 -33.32
N LEU A 258 -15.50 7.13 -33.31
CA LEU A 258 -15.77 8.04 -32.19
C LEU A 258 -16.14 7.27 -30.92
N ALA A 259 -16.99 6.24 -31.02
CA ALA A 259 -17.32 5.37 -29.90
C ALA A 259 -16.08 4.68 -29.32
N LEU A 260 -15.22 4.14 -30.20
CA LEU A 260 -13.96 3.51 -29.78
C LEU A 260 -13.03 4.51 -29.06
N LYS A 261 -12.96 5.77 -29.51
CA LYS A 261 -12.22 6.83 -28.80
C LYS A 261 -12.79 7.11 -27.40
N VAL A 262 -14.10 7.12 -27.21
CA VAL A 262 -14.71 7.25 -25.86
C VAL A 262 -14.31 6.07 -24.98
N MET A 263 -14.40 4.84 -25.50
CA MET A 263 -13.98 3.64 -24.77
C MET A 263 -12.49 3.72 -24.37
N ARG A 264 -11.61 4.18 -25.29
CA ARG A 264 -10.19 4.41 -24.99
C ARG A 264 -10.00 5.42 -23.86
N ILE A 265 -10.69 6.56 -23.90
CA ILE A 265 -10.58 7.60 -22.86
C ILE A 265 -10.94 7.02 -21.49
N LEU A 266 -12.11 6.36 -21.39
CA LEU A 266 -12.58 5.73 -20.16
C LEU A 266 -11.62 4.66 -19.64
N PHE A 267 -11.14 3.79 -20.53
CA PHE A 267 -10.19 2.75 -20.19
C PHE A 267 -8.86 3.32 -19.71
N CYS A 268 -8.29 4.31 -20.41
CA CYS A 268 -7.01 4.93 -20.04
C CYS A 268 -7.08 5.64 -18.69
N PHE A 269 -8.18 6.33 -18.37
CA PHE A 269 -8.38 6.91 -17.03
C PHE A 269 -8.49 5.83 -15.95
N THR A 270 -9.16 4.72 -16.24
CA THR A 270 -9.26 3.58 -15.33
C THR A 270 -7.89 2.96 -15.10
N LEU A 271 -7.09 2.77 -16.15
CA LEU A 271 -5.73 2.26 -16.08
C LEU A 271 -4.82 3.19 -15.27
N LEU A 272 -4.91 4.50 -15.48
CA LEU A 272 -4.17 5.49 -14.68
C LEU A 272 -4.53 5.40 -13.19
N ALA A 273 -5.82 5.23 -12.87
CA ALA A 273 -6.28 5.06 -11.51
C ALA A 273 -5.78 3.75 -10.87
N ILE A 274 -5.74 2.65 -11.63
CA ILE A 274 -5.15 1.37 -11.19
C ILE A 274 -3.65 1.55 -10.92
N CYS A 275 -2.91 2.18 -11.84
CA CYS A 275 -1.49 2.47 -11.66
C CYS A 275 -1.23 3.34 -10.42
N LEU A 276 -2.09 4.34 -10.15
CA LEU A 276 -2.01 5.12 -8.91
C LEU A 276 -2.22 4.25 -7.67
N GLY A 277 -3.19 3.34 -7.70
CA GLY A 277 -3.42 2.37 -6.62
C GLY A 277 -2.21 1.47 -6.35
N LEU A 278 -1.58 0.97 -7.42
CA LEU A 278 -0.35 0.19 -7.33
C LEU A 278 0.83 1.02 -6.79
N ASN A 279 0.91 2.30 -7.16
CA ASN A 279 1.92 3.20 -6.59
C ASN A 279 1.70 3.38 -5.08
N ILE A 280 0.46 3.62 -4.64
CA ILE A 280 0.14 3.74 -3.20
C ILE A 280 0.47 2.45 -2.47
N PHE A 281 0.15 1.28 -3.04
CA PHE A 281 0.56 -0.01 -2.48
C PHE A 281 2.08 -0.07 -2.26
N VAL A 282 2.87 0.23 -3.29
CA VAL A 282 4.33 0.24 -3.19
C VAL A 282 4.81 1.27 -2.17
N PHE A 283 4.18 2.44 -2.09
CA PHE A 283 4.52 3.48 -1.12
C PHE A 283 4.27 3.02 0.32
N GLU A 284 3.14 2.37 0.59
CA GLU A 284 2.84 1.83 1.92
C GLU A 284 3.81 0.69 2.31
N GLU A 285 4.05 -0.27 1.41
CA GLU A 285 4.97 -1.39 1.65
C GLU A 285 6.41 -0.94 1.88
N LYS A 286 6.87 0.08 1.14
CA LYS A 286 8.22 0.64 1.27
C LYS A 286 8.31 1.80 2.26
N LYS A 287 7.22 2.10 2.97
CA LYS A 287 7.09 3.21 3.93
C LYS A 287 7.49 4.58 3.38
N LEU A 288 7.29 4.80 2.07
CA LEU A 288 7.47 6.12 1.46
C LEU A 288 6.33 7.04 1.89
N ASN A 289 6.66 8.24 2.38
CA ASN A 289 5.65 9.15 2.92
C ASN A 289 4.97 9.97 1.82
N TYR A 290 4.18 9.27 1.00
CA TYR A 290 3.43 9.85 -0.10
C TYR A 290 2.41 10.89 0.39
N ILE A 291 1.86 10.75 1.61
CA ILE A 291 0.94 11.74 2.19
C ILE A 291 1.64 13.09 2.32
N PHE A 292 2.85 13.11 2.87
CA PHE A 292 3.65 14.31 3.00
C PHE A 292 4.15 14.83 1.64
N ILE A 293 4.73 13.96 0.82
CA ILE A 293 5.32 14.33 -0.48
C ILE A 293 4.27 14.90 -1.42
N TYR A 294 3.09 14.28 -1.49
CA TYR A 294 1.97 14.75 -2.30
C TYR A 294 1.08 15.77 -1.57
N GLU A 295 1.46 16.25 -0.40
CA GLU A 295 0.69 17.25 0.38
C GLU A 295 -0.81 16.88 0.50
N LEU A 296 -1.09 15.59 0.68
CA LEU A 296 -2.46 15.09 0.74
C LEU A 296 -3.09 15.42 2.10
N PRO A 297 -4.41 15.72 2.15
CA PRO A 297 -5.09 16.05 3.41
C PRO A 297 -5.08 14.83 4.37
N PRO A 298 -4.31 14.85 5.48
CA PRO A 298 -4.03 13.66 6.29
C PRO A 298 -5.28 13.10 6.98
N ALA A 299 -6.22 13.95 7.37
CA ALA A 299 -7.42 13.59 8.12
C ALA A 299 -8.43 12.75 7.32
N GLN A 300 -8.28 12.67 5.98
CA GLN A 300 -9.24 12.01 5.10
C GLN A 300 -8.69 10.77 4.39
N ILE A 301 -7.40 10.46 4.56
CA ILE A 301 -6.78 9.28 3.98
C ILE A 301 -7.00 8.12 4.96
N THR A 302 -8.25 7.68 5.07
CA THR A 302 -8.63 6.47 5.81
C THR A 302 -8.69 5.24 4.90
N ALA A 303 -8.76 5.47 3.58
CA ALA A 303 -8.77 4.40 2.57
C ALA A 303 -7.34 4.01 2.16
N SER A 304 -6.90 2.81 2.57
CA SER A 304 -5.69 2.16 2.07
C SER A 304 -5.78 1.88 0.55
N TYR A 305 -4.64 1.58 -0.10
CA TYR A 305 -4.56 1.16 -1.52
C TYR A 305 -5.60 0.10 -1.89
N ARG A 306 -5.96 -0.77 -0.93
CA ARG A 306 -6.95 -1.84 -1.06
C ARG A 306 -8.31 -1.32 -1.48
N THR A 307 -8.80 -0.27 -0.81
CA THR A 307 -10.10 0.33 -1.09
C THR A 307 -10.10 1.03 -2.44
N HIS A 308 -9.03 1.77 -2.75
CA HIS A 308 -8.86 2.43 -4.04
C HIS A 308 -8.86 1.44 -5.21
N LEU A 309 -8.04 0.39 -5.13
CA LEU A 309 -7.99 -0.65 -6.17
C LEU A 309 -9.32 -1.39 -6.33
N LYS A 310 -10.03 -1.68 -5.23
CA LYS A 310 -11.36 -2.29 -5.28
C LYS A 310 -12.33 -1.46 -6.12
N TYR A 311 -12.42 -0.15 -5.88
CA TYR A 311 -13.28 0.73 -6.67
C TYR A 311 -12.83 0.82 -8.13
N CYS A 312 -11.52 0.84 -8.39
CA CYS A 312 -11.00 0.80 -9.76
C CYS A 312 -11.40 -0.48 -10.50
N PHE A 313 -11.33 -1.66 -9.86
CA PHE A 313 -11.73 -2.93 -10.47
C PHE A 313 -13.24 -3.09 -10.62
N ILE A 314 -14.04 -2.53 -9.70
CA ILE A 314 -15.50 -2.43 -9.88
C ILE A 314 -15.80 -1.57 -11.11
N PHE A 315 -15.16 -0.41 -11.24
CA PHE A 315 -15.34 0.46 -12.40
C PHE A 315 -14.88 -0.22 -13.69
N LEU A 316 -13.74 -0.92 -13.68
CA LEU A 316 -13.26 -1.69 -14.83
C LEU A 316 -14.23 -2.81 -15.23
N SER A 317 -14.84 -3.49 -14.26
CA SER A 317 -15.89 -4.50 -14.50
C SER A 317 -17.09 -3.90 -15.23
N ILE A 318 -17.63 -2.78 -14.72
CA ILE A 318 -18.75 -2.06 -15.32
C ILE A 318 -18.39 -1.57 -16.72
N LEU A 319 -17.22 -0.94 -16.87
CA LEU A 319 -16.74 -0.46 -18.15
C LEU A 319 -16.61 -1.59 -19.17
N SER A 320 -15.96 -2.69 -18.80
CA SER A 320 -15.74 -3.84 -19.70
C SER A 320 -17.06 -4.47 -20.13
N PHE A 321 -17.99 -4.65 -19.19
CA PHE A 321 -19.34 -5.14 -19.49
C PHE A 321 -20.08 -4.22 -20.48
N CYS A 322 -20.12 -2.92 -20.20
CA CYS A 322 -20.76 -1.94 -21.07
C CYS A 322 -20.10 -1.85 -22.44
N CYS A 323 -18.76 -1.92 -22.52
CA CYS A 323 -18.04 -1.91 -23.78
C CYS A 323 -18.29 -3.20 -24.59
N THR A 324 -18.35 -4.37 -23.96
CA THR A 324 -18.75 -5.62 -24.62
C THR A 324 -20.15 -5.49 -25.21
N CYS A 325 -21.13 -5.02 -24.44
CA CYS A 325 -22.50 -4.83 -24.92
C CYS A 325 -22.56 -3.80 -26.07
N ALA A 326 -21.82 -2.71 -25.98
CA ALA A 326 -21.78 -1.70 -27.05
C ALA A 326 -21.19 -2.28 -28.35
N VAL A 327 -20.08 -3.03 -28.25
CA VAL A 327 -19.46 -3.68 -29.41
C VAL A 327 -20.42 -4.69 -30.03
N LEU A 328 -21.03 -5.57 -29.23
CA LEU A 328 -22.05 -6.52 -29.72
C LEU A 328 -23.22 -5.81 -30.38
N ARG A 329 -23.66 -4.67 -29.83
CA ARG A 329 -24.74 -3.88 -30.43
C ARG A 329 -24.35 -3.31 -31.80
N PHE A 330 -23.10 -2.89 -32.01
CA PHE A 330 -22.63 -2.47 -33.33
C PHE A 330 -22.77 -3.59 -34.37
N TYR A 331 -22.47 -4.85 -34.00
CA TYR A 331 -22.67 -5.98 -34.91
C TYR A 331 -24.14 -6.21 -35.26
N LEU A 332 -25.03 -6.11 -34.26
CA LEU A 332 -26.46 -6.26 -34.49
C LEU A 332 -27.00 -5.18 -35.42
N ASP A 333 -26.58 -3.93 -35.22
CA ASP A 333 -26.99 -2.78 -36.05
C ASP A 333 -26.47 -2.90 -37.49
N GLU A 334 -25.29 -3.48 -37.69
CA GLU A 334 -24.68 -3.71 -39.01
C GLU A 334 -25.14 -5.03 -39.67
N HIS A 335 -26.12 -5.72 -39.08
CA HIS A 335 -26.67 -7.01 -39.55
C HIS A 335 -25.64 -8.13 -39.68
N LEU A 336 -24.56 -8.08 -38.90
CA LEU A 336 -23.46 -9.05 -38.88
C LEU A 336 -23.75 -10.27 -37.98
N VAL A 337 -25.04 -10.65 -37.88
CA VAL A 337 -25.56 -11.56 -36.84
C VAL A 337 -25.21 -13.03 -37.11
N SER A 338 -24.98 -13.40 -38.37
CA SER A 338 -24.69 -14.79 -38.79
C SER A 338 -23.31 -15.31 -38.37
N GLU A 339 -22.45 -14.45 -37.82
CA GLU A 339 -21.05 -14.76 -37.50
C GLU A 339 -20.68 -14.39 -36.05
N LEU A 340 -21.66 -14.25 -35.14
CA LEU A 340 -21.38 -14.01 -33.73
C LEU A 340 -20.58 -15.18 -33.12
N PRO A 341 -19.58 -14.92 -32.25
CA PRO A 341 -18.79 -15.98 -31.64
C PRO A 341 -19.68 -16.95 -30.89
N THR A 342 -19.75 -18.20 -31.34
CA THR A 342 -20.66 -19.29 -30.90
C THR A 342 -20.28 -19.89 -29.55
N VAL A 343 -20.19 -19.06 -28.51
CA VAL A 343 -19.99 -19.54 -27.14
C VAL A 343 -21.25 -19.28 -26.32
N SER A 344 -21.71 -20.25 -25.52
CA SER A 344 -23.01 -20.14 -24.82
C SER A 344 -23.19 -18.87 -23.97
N TYR A 345 -22.10 -18.27 -23.49
CA TYR A 345 -22.14 -16.99 -22.77
C TYR A 345 -22.33 -15.77 -23.69
N SER A 346 -21.92 -15.83 -24.97
CA SER A 346 -22.08 -14.73 -25.92
C SER A 346 -23.56 -14.49 -26.24
N LEU A 347 -24.39 -15.52 -26.31
CA LEU A 347 -25.85 -15.41 -26.52
C LEU A 347 -26.54 -14.57 -25.44
N LEU A 348 -26.12 -14.74 -24.18
CA LEU A 348 -26.66 -13.98 -23.04
C LEU A 348 -26.23 -12.50 -23.14
N PHE A 349 -24.96 -12.25 -23.45
CA PHE A 349 -24.46 -10.90 -23.71
C PHE A 349 -25.10 -10.24 -24.94
N VAL A 350 -25.40 -11.00 -26.00
CA VAL A 350 -26.12 -10.51 -27.19
C VAL A 350 -27.54 -10.11 -26.82
N SER A 351 -28.24 -10.95 -26.05
CA SER A 351 -29.59 -10.68 -25.57
C SER A 351 -29.64 -9.46 -24.65
N VAL A 352 -28.61 -9.28 -23.81
CA VAL A 352 -28.50 -8.09 -22.96
C VAL A 352 -28.12 -6.86 -23.78
N SER A 353 -27.22 -7.00 -24.76
CA SER A 353 -26.76 -5.89 -25.60
C SER A 353 -27.90 -5.23 -26.39
N SER A 354 -28.95 -5.98 -26.73
CA SER A 354 -30.12 -5.47 -27.45
C SER A 354 -31.08 -4.65 -26.59
N LEU A 355 -30.94 -4.66 -25.26
CA LEU A 355 -31.80 -3.90 -24.34
C LEU A 355 -31.61 -2.38 -24.48
N LEU A 356 -30.42 -1.92 -24.86
CA LEU A 356 -30.09 -0.51 -25.00
C LEU A 356 -29.31 -0.25 -26.29
N PRO A 357 -29.44 0.94 -26.90
CA PRO A 357 -28.60 1.32 -28.03
C PRO A 357 -27.13 1.47 -27.61
N ALA A 358 -26.19 1.32 -28.55
CA ALA A 358 -24.75 1.29 -28.25
C ALA A 358 -24.23 2.57 -27.56
N TRP A 359 -24.77 3.74 -27.94
CA TRP A 359 -24.40 5.01 -27.31
C TRP A 359 -24.80 5.06 -25.82
N ALA A 360 -25.91 4.41 -25.44
CA ALA A 360 -26.35 4.36 -24.05
C ALA A 360 -25.42 3.45 -23.24
N TRP A 361 -25.05 2.28 -23.77
CA TRP A 361 -24.06 1.41 -23.14
C TRP A 361 -22.73 2.12 -22.89
N ILE A 362 -22.21 2.89 -23.85
CA ILE A 362 -20.97 3.66 -23.71
C ILE A 362 -21.11 4.78 -22.68
N SER A 363 -22.30 5.35 -22.54
CA SER A 363 -22.56 6.47 -21.64
C SER A 363 -22.77 6.06 -20.18
N LEU A 364 -23.22 4.83 -19.91
CA LEU A 364 -23.50 4.36 -18.54
C LEU A 364 -22.28 4.47 -17.60
N PRO A 365 -21.06 4.04 -17.97
CA PRO A 365 -19.88 4.21 -17.12
C PRO A 365 -19.53 5.67 -16.82
N LEU A 366 -19.96 6.65 -17.65
CA LEU A 366 -19.71 8.08 -17.41
C LEU A 366 -20.60 8.65 -16.31
N LEU A 367 -21.74 8.04 -16.01
CA LEU A 367 -22.67 8.56 -15.01
C LEU A 367 -22.05 8.63 -13.61
N TYR A 368 -21.28 7.61 -13.23
CA TYR A 368 -20.61 7.57 -11.93
C TYR A 368 -19.58 8.71 -11.73
N PRO A 369 -18.57 8.91 -12.59
CA PRO A 369 -17.62 10.00 -12.42
C PRO A 369 -18.28 11.38 -12.56
N LEU A 370 -19.32 11.54 -13.39
CA LEU A 370 -20.09 12.78 -13.49
C LEU A 370 -20.83 13.08 -12.19
N PHE A 371 -21.55 12.10 -11.64
CA PHE A 371 -22.23 12.24 -10.35
C PHE A 371 -21.25 12.59 -9.23
N TYR A 372 -20.10 11.90 -9.17
CA TYR A 372 -19.06 12.18 -8.19
C TYR A 372 -18.50 13.61 -8.31
N LEU A 373 -18.28 14.08 -9.55
CA LEU A 373 -17.85 15.46 -9.81
C LEU A 373 -18.90 16.48 -9.34
N VAL A 374 -20.19 16.21 -9.61
CA VAL A 374 -21.30 17.05 -9.14
C VAL A 374 -21.32 17.13 -7.62
N VAL A 375 -21.17 15.98 -6.92
CA VAL A 375 -21.08 15.95 -5.44
C VAL A 375 -19.92 16.80 -4.93
N ILE A 376 -18.73 16.68 -5.52
CA ILE A 376 -17.56 17.48 -5.13
C ILE A 376 -17.82 18.98 -5.31
N VAL A 377 -18.45 19.36 -6.44
CA VAL A 377 -18.78 20.76 -6.76
C VAL A 377 -19.81 21.31 -5.78
N PHE A 378 -20.86 20.57 -5.44
CA PHE A 378 -21.82 21.00 -4.42
C PHE A 378 -21.18 21.13 -3.04
N GLN A 379 -20.27 20.22 -2.69
CA GLN A 379 -19.53 20.29 -1.45
C GLN A 379 -18.48 21.39 -1.44
N TRP A 380 -18.20 22.08 -2.55
CA TRP A 380 -17.08 23.04 -2.66
C TRP A 380 -17.09 24.14 -1.60
N ARG A 381 -18.28 24.59 -1.15
CA ARG A 381 -18.44 25.59 -0.09
C ARG A 381 -18.21 25.05 1.33
N SER A 382 -18.20 23.73 1.52
CA SER A 382 -17.88 23.14 2.83
C SER A 382 -16.41 23.33 3.17
N SER A 383 -16.13 23.70 4.42
CA SER A 383 -14.80 23.89 5.00
C SER A 383 -13.95 22.62 5.01
N GLN A 384 -14.57 21.44 4.89
CA GLN A 384 -13.85 20.17 4.86
C GLN A 384 -13.15 19.95 3.51
N VAL A 385 -11.82 19.83 3.53
CA VAL A 385 -10.99 19.53 2.35
C VAL A 385 -10.98 18.04 2.09
N THR A 386 -11.74 17.60 1.08
CA THR A 386 -11.74 16.20 0.65
C THR A 386 -10.63 15.88 -0.32
N VAL A 387 -10.20 14.60 -0.35
CA VAL A 387 -9.21 14.14 -1.33
C VAL A 387 -9.66 14.44 -2.76
N GLY A 388 -10.96 14.27 -3.05
CA GLY A 388 -11.55 14.64 -4.34
C GLY A 388 -11.44 16.12 -4.66
N LYS A 389 -11.77 17.01 -3.71
CA LYS A 389 -11.57 18.47 -3.86
C LYS A 389 -10.10 18.82 -4.08
N TYR A 390 -9.20 18.20 -3.30
CA TYR A 390 -7.77 18.41 -3.41
C TYR A 390 -7.25 18.04 -4.81
N ILE A 391 -7.61 16.86 -5.32
CA ILE A 391 -7.23 16.43 -6.67
C ILE A 391 -7.78 17.40 -7.71
N LEU A 392 -9.05 17.82 -7.60
CA LEU A 392 -9.66 18.78 -8.51
C LEU A 392 -8.95 20.13 -8.49
N GLN A 393 -8.53 20.60 -7.31
CA GLN A 393 -7.72 21.81 -7.16
C GLN A 393 -6.34 21.65 -7.83
N VAL A 394 -5.65 20.53 -7.62
CA VAL A 394 -4.34 20.28 -8.24
C VAL A 394 -4.46 20.23 -9.77
N ILE A 395 -5.49 19.57 -10.31
CA ILE A 395 -5.79 19.54 -11.75
C ILE A 395 -6.13 20.93 -12.26
N GLY A 396 -7.01 21.67 -11.57
CA GLY A 396 -7.38 23.04 -11.97
C GLY A 396 -6.19 24.00 -12.00
N LYS A 397 -5.26 23.87 -11.04
CA LYS A 397 -4.01 24.65 -11.00
C LYS A 397 -3.10 24.37 -12.21
N GLN A 398 -3.20 23.19 -12.87
CA GLN A 398 -2.42 22.90 -14.09
C GLN A 398 -2.75 23.86 -15.22
N PHE A 399 -4.01 24.31 -15.32
CA PHE A 399 -4.48 25.20 -16.38
C PHE A 399 -4.26 26.69 -16.07
N LEU A 400 -3.68 27.00 -14.91
CA LEU A 400 -3.21 28.33 -14.53
C LEU A 400 -1.73 28.28 -14.10
N PRO A 401 -0.83 27.73 -14.95
CA PRO A 401 0.54 27.40 -14.54
C PRO A 401 1.39 28.62 -14.20
N TRP A 402 1.01 29.83 -14.65
CA TRP A 402 1.68 31.10 -14.33
C TRP A 402 1.34 31.68 -12.96
N LYS A 403 0.22 31.24 -12.34
CA LYS A 403 -0.31 31.85 -11.12
C LYS A 403 0.17 31.16 -9.83
N TYR A 404 0.38 29.85 -9.89
CA TYR A 404 0.61 29.03 -8.71
C TYR A 404 2.05 28.54 -8.62
N ARG A 405 2.60 28.56 -7.41
CA ARG A 405 3.87 27.92 -7.10
C ARG A 405 3.82 26.44 -7.48
N VAL A 406 4.86 25.97 -8.18
CA VAL A 406 4.93 24.57 -8.63
C VAL A 406 5.42 23.68 -7.50
N ALA A 407 4.50 23.25 -6.65
CA ALA A 407 4.74 22.21 -5.63
C ALA A 407 4.85 20.81 -6.27
N PHE A 408 5.31 19.80 -5.50
CA PHE A 408 5.53 18.45 -6.02
C PHE A 408 4.26 17.83 -6.62
N PRO A 409 3.06 17.98 -6.02
CA PRO A 409 1.83 17.48 -6.61
C PRO A 409 1.55 18.09 -7.98
N ILE A 410 1.73 19.41 -8.13
CA ILE A 410 1.50 20.12 -9.40
C ILE A 410 2.48 19.62 -10.46
N PHE A 411 3.76 19.49 -10.11
CA PHE A 411 4.78 18.90 -10.99
C PHE A 411 4.42 17.48 -11.42
N CYS A 412 4.11 16.60 -10.46
CA CYS A 412 3.86 15.19 -10.71
C CYS A 412 2.60 14.96 -11.57
N PHE A 413 1.51 15.69 -11.28
CA PHE A 413 0.27 15.64 -12.06
C PHE A 413 0.44 16.21 -13.46
N GLY A 414 1.20 17.30 -13.61
CA GLY A 414 1.53 17.83 -14.94
C GLY A 414 2.28 16.79 -15.78
N ASP A 415 3.19 16.03 -15.18
CA ASP A 415 3.89 14.95 -15.86
C ASP A 415 2.96 13.78 -16.22
N GLN A 416 1.94 13.48 -15.40
CA GLN A 416 0.89 12.52 -15.78
C GLN A 416 0.14 12.99 -17.03
N LEU A 417 -0.20 14.29 -17.11
CA LEU A 417 -0.91 14.86 -18.27
C LEU A 417 -0.12 14.68 -19.56
N THR A 418 1.22 14.79 -19.52
CA THR A 418 2.06 14.55 -20.71
C THR A 418 1.96 13.12 -21.24
N SER A 419 1.77 12.14 -20.35
CA SER A 419 1.62 10.72 -20.70
C SER A 419 0.25 10.38 -21.29
N VAL A 420 -0.76 11.25 -21.10
CA VAL A 420 -2.12 11.08 -21.67
C VAL A 420 -2.46 12.11 -22.75
N SER A 421 -1.45 12.74 -23.36
CA SER A 421 -1.63 13.76 -24.41
C SER A 421 -2.53 13.28 -25.57
N GLN A 422 -2.51 11.99 -25.90
CA GLN A 422 -3.40 11.43 -26.93
C GLN A 422 -4.89 11.57 -26.58
N LEU A 423 -5.25 11.51 -25.30
CA LEU A 423 -6.65 11.63 -24.87
C LEU A 423 -7.20 13.05 -25.10
N PHE A 424 -6.34 14.08 -25.05
CA PHE A 424 -6.73 15.45 -25.43
C PHE A 424 -7.08 15.55 -26.91
N SER A 425 -6.30 14.89 -27.78
CA SER A 425 -6.61 14.78 -29.21
C SER A 425 -7.90 14.01 -29.45
N ASP A 426 -8.13 12.92 -28.72
CA ASP A 426 -9.37 12.14 -28.85
C ASP A 426 -10.59 12.94 -28.41
N LEU A 427 -10.47 13.70 -27.33
CA LEU A 427 -11.53 14.59 -26.86
C LEU A 427 -11.85 15.68 -27.89
N ALA A 428 -10.82 16.27 -28.52
CA ALA A 428 -11.02 17.26 -29.58
C ALA A 428 -11.74 16.66 -30.80
N ASP A 429 -11.37 15.44 -31.19
CA ASP A 429 -12.05 14.69 -32.26
C ASP A 429 -13.51 14.39 -31.89
N LEU A 430 -13.81 14.07 -30.63
CA LEU A 430 -15.18 13.84 -30.17
C LEU A 430 -16.02 15.10 -30.24
N VAL A 431 -15.52 16.22 -29.72
CA VAL A 431 -16.22 17.52 -29.71
C VAL A 431 -16.51 18.00 -31.14
N THR A 432 -15.60 17.70 -32.08
CA THR A 432 -15.74 18.09 -33.49
C THR A 432 -16.41 17.01 -34.34
N VAL A 433 -16.95 15.95 -33.74
CA VAL A 433 -17.64 14.86 -34.43
C VAL A 433 -16.78 14.28 -35.58
N GLY A 434 -15.50 14.05 -35.29
CA GLY A 434 -14.52 13.47 -36.21
C GLY A 434 -13.93 14.45 -37.24
N LYS A 435 -14.33 15.73 -37.22
CA LYS A 435 -13.88 16.76 -38.18
C LYS A 435 -12.86 17.73 -37.57
N CYS A 436 -12.01 17.25 -36.66
CA CYS A 436 -11.04 18.10 -35.99
C CYS A 436 -9.98 18.62 -36.98
N PRO A 437 -9.78 19.96 -37.07
CA PRO A 437 -8.70 20.50 -37.88
C PRO A 437 -7.34 20.04 -37.34
N THR A 438 -6.39 19.72 -38.23
CA THR A 438 -5.06 19.24 -37.84
C THR A 438 -4.33 20.20 -36.88
N ILE A 439 -4.54 21.51 -37.03
CA ILE A 439 -3.99 22.52 -36.10
C ILE A 439 -4.57 22.39 -34.69
N VAL A 440 -5.85 22.10 -34.55
CA VAL A 440 -6.50 21.88 -33.25
C VAL A 440 -5.97 20.59 -32.63
N THR A 441 -5.85 19.51 -33.41
CA THR A 441 -5.21 18.26 -32.97
C THR A 441 -3.79 18.51 -32.46
N PHE A 442 -2.98 19.29 -33.19
CA PHE A 442 -1.63 19.67 -32.79
C PHE A 442 -1.61 20.43 -31.47
N LEU A 443 -2.49 21.42 -31.30
CA LEU A 443 -2.60 22.17 -30.05
C LEU A 443 -2.96 21.24 -28.90
N CYS A 444 -4.00 20.42 -29.05
CA CYS A 444 -4.46 19.49 -28.01
C CYS A 444 -3.40 18.48 -27.58
N LEU A 445 -2.61 17.95 -28.52
CA LEU A 445 -1.48 17.06 -28.21
C LEU A 445 -0.37 17.76 -27.41
N ASN A 446 -0.20 19.07 -27.57
CA ASN A 446 0.88 19.83 -26.93
C ASN A 446 0.45 20.60 -25.68
N ILE A 447 -0.85 20.69 -25.36
CA ILE A 447 -1.36 21.38 -24.14
C ILE A 447 -0.56 20.95 -22.89
N PRO A 448 -0.41 19.65 -22.57
CA PRO A 448 0.32 19.23 -21.36
C PRO A 448 1.79 19.68 -21.37
N THR A 449 2.45 19.58 -22.53
CA THR A 449 3.86 19.96 -22.71
C THR A 449 4.06 21.47 -22.55
N ILE A 450 3.13 22.27 -23.06
CA ILE A 450 3.14 23.74 -22.91
C ILE A 450 2.93 24.11 -21.45
N ILE A 451 1.98 23.48 -20.75
CA ILE A 451 1.76 23.68 -19.31
C ILE A 451 3.05 23.40 -18.53
N ARG A 452 3.71 22.27 -18.79
CA ARG A 452 4.99 21.92 -18.13
C ARG A 452 6.10 22.91 -18.45
N SER A 453 6.15 23.42 -19.68
CA SER A 453 7.11 24.45 -20.09
C SER A 453 6.91 25.73 -19.28
N ILE A 454 5.68 26.22 -19.14
CA ILE A 454 5.36 27.41 -18.33
C ILE A 454 5.72 27.17 -16.86
N GLN A 455 5.41 25.99 -16.30
CA GLN A 455 5.77 25.64 -14.93
C GLN A 455 7.29 25.67 -14.70
N CYS A 456 8.09 25.24 -15.68
CA CYS A 456 9.56 25.35 -15.60
C CYS A 456 10.04 26.80 -15.59
N ILE A 457 9.40 27.67 -16.38
CA ILE A 457 9.68 29.12 -16.40
C ILE A 457 9.35 29.77 -15.05
N VAL A 458 8.19 29.46 -14.48
CA VAL A 458 7.78 29.96 -13.15
C VAL A 458 8.80 29.54 -12.10
N ARG A 459 9.21 28.27 -12.09
CA ARG A 459 10.26 27.77 -11.19
C ARG A 459 11.59 28.49 -11.35
N TYR A 460 12.00 28.77 -12.59
CA TYR A 460 13.20 29.55 -12.85
C TYR A 460 13.09 30.97 -12.26
N TYR A 461 11.94 31.63 -12.43
CA TYR A 461 11.73 32.96 -11.85
C TYR A 461 11.71 32.97 -10.32
N GLU A 462 11.14 31.94 -9.69
CA GLU A 462 11.10 31.78 -8.23
C GLU A 462 12.48 31.51 -7.63
N LYS A 463 13.24 30.57 -8.21
CA LYS A 463 14.51 30.10 -7.65
C LYS A 463 15.73 30.84 -8.18
N LYS A 464 15.62 31.53 -9.33
CA LYS A 464 16.72 32.18 -10.05
C LYS A 464 17.89 31.24 -10.40
N LEU A 465 17.59 29.95 -10.56
CA LEU A 465 18.56 28.92 -10.91
C LEU A 465 18.26 28.36 -12.30
N ALA A 466 19.19 28.54 -13.24
CA ALA A 466 19.05 28.02 -14.61
C ALA A 466 19.02 26.49 -14.61
N TYR A 467 19.90 25.84 -13.85
CA TYR A 467 19.84 24.40 -13.60
C TYR A 467 19.10 24.12 -12.29
N PRO A 468 18.13 23.17 -12.25
CA PRO A 468 17.69 22.30 -13.34
C PRO A 468 16.56 22.90 -14.21
N HIS A 469 16.00 24.05 -13.86
CA HIS A 469 14.71 24.52 -14.38
C HIS A 469 14.66 24.84 -15.89
N ILE A 470 15.66 25.55 -16.43
CA ILE A 470 15.74 25.86 -17.87
C ILE A 470 16.07 24.60 -18.67
N VAL A 471 16.92 23.72 -18.13
CA VAL A 471 17.22 22.44 -18.78
C VAL A 471 15.96 21.57 -18.84
N ASN A 472 15.15 21.55 -17.78
CA ASN A 472 13.85 20.89 -17.77
C ASN A 472 12.87 21.51 -18.79
N LEU A 473 12.89 22.84 -18.96
CA LEU A 473 12.10 23.53 -19.99
C LEU A 473 12.47 23.02 -21.39
N VAL A 474 13.77 22.93 -21.71
CA VAL A 474 14.23 22.41 -23.01
C VAL A 474 13.76 20.99 -23.24
N LYS A 475 13.73 20.13 -22.20
CA LYS A 475 13.17 18.78 -22.28
C LYS A 475 11.73 18.78 -22.77
N TYR A 476 10.87 19.64 -22.23
CA TYR A 476 9.48 19.71 -22.68
C TYR A 476 9.37 20.31 -24.09
N LEU A 477 10.06 21.42 -24.37
CA LEU A 477 10.04 22.05 -25.70
C LEU A 477 10.53 21.11 -26.81
N SER A 478 11.50 20.24 -26.53
CA SER A 478 12.01 19.25 -27.50
C SER A 478 10.95 18.24 -27.99
N SER A 479 9.82 18.12 -27.28
CA SER A 479 8.73 17.20 -27.65
C SER A 479 7.77 17.78 -28.69
N ILE A 480 7.71 19.11 -28.80
CA ILE A 480 6.73 19.81 -29.66
C ILE A 480 6.99 19.51 -31.14
N PRO A 481 8.23 19.61 -31.68
CA PRO A 481 8.47 19.38 -33.10
C PRO A 481 7.97 18.02 -33.60
N ASN A 482 8.09 16.98 -32.79
CA ASN A 482 7.72 15.62 -33.19
C ASN A 482 6.22 15.44 -33.42
N THR A 483 5.38 16.36 -32.95
CA THR A 483 3.94 16.35 -33.26
C THR A 483 3.63 16.81 -34.69
N PHE A 484 4.58 17.47 -35.38
CA PHE A 484 4.44 17.83 -36.80
C PHE A 484 4.40 16.59 -37.72
N LEU A 485 4.87 15.42 -37.25
CA LEU A 485 4.71 14.14 -37.95
C LEU A 485 3.25 13.78 -38.24
N ASN A 486 2.27 14.44 -37.60
CA ASN A 486 0.86 14.25 -37.91
C ASN A 486 0.40 15.00 -39.18
N PHE A 487 1.11 16.04 -39.61
CA PHE A 487 0.72 16.89 -40.74
C PHE A 487 1.06 16.25 -42.09
N MET A 488 0.15 16.41 -43.06
CA MET A 488 0.31 15.86 -44.41
C MET A 488 1.53 16.42 -45.15
N TRP A 489 1.83 17.71 -45.00
CA TRP A 489 2.99 18.33 -45.67
C TRP A 489 4.33 17.76 -45.17
N VAL A 490 4.41 17.35 -43.89
CA VAL A 490 5.57 16.62 -43.36
C VAL A 490 5.62 15.22 -43.92
N LYS A 491 4.50 14.47 -43.82
CA LYS A 491 4.41 13.08 -44.30
C LYS A 491 4.73 12.93 -45.79
N ASN A 492 4.39 13.94 -46.60
CA ASN A 492 4.63 13.95 -48.04
C ASN A 492 6.07 14.34 -48.40
N SER A 493 6.87 14.80 -47.44
CA SER A 493 8.28 15.16 -47.64
C SER A 493 9.19 14.23 -46.85
N VAL A 494 9.97 13.45 -47.59
CA VAL A 494 10.99 12.56 -47.00
C VAL A 494 11.99 13.35 -46.15
N VAL A 495 12.39 14.54 -46.61
CA VAL A 495 13.33 15.41 -45.90
C VAL A 495 12.76 15.83 -44.54
N TRP A 496 11.55 16.40 -44.52
CA TRP A 496 10.92 16.83 -43.26
C TRP A 496 10.62 15.66 -42.34
N THR A 497 10.17 14.52 -42.88
CA THR A 497 9.93 13.30 -42.10
C THR A 497 11.22 12.83 -41.40
N ASN A 498 12.35 12.77 -42.13
CA ASN A 498 13.63 12.35 -41.57
C ASN A 498 14.15 13.34 -40.51
N ILE A 499 13.98 14.65 -40.71
CA ILE A 499 14.34 15.67 -39.71
C ILE A 499 13.54 15.46 -38.41
N MET A 500 12.22 15.24 -38.52
CA MET A 500 11.39 15.00 -37.33
C MET A 500 11.74 13.69 -36.64
N ILE A 501 12.06 12.63 -37.39
CA ILE A 501 12.54 11.36 -36.81
C ILE A 501 13.86 11.56 -36.05
N ALA A 502 14.82 12.29 -36.64
CA ALA A 502 16.08 12.60 -35.96
C ALA A 502 15.83 13.40 -34.67
N GLY A 503 14.92 14.38 -34.71
CA GLY A 503 14.47 15.12 -33.53
C GLY A 503 13.86 14.20 -32.46
N ARG A 504 13.06 13.20 -32.85
CA ARG A 504 12.47 12.21 -31.95
C ARG A 504 13.50 11.27 -31.31
N CYS A 505 14.57 10.94 -32.03
CA CYS A 505 15.71 10.21 -31.47
C CYS A 505 16.43 11.04 -30.40
N ILE A 506 16.73 12.31 -30.68
CA ILE A 506 17.37 13.22 -29.73
C ILE A 506 16.48 13.43 -28.49
N GLU A 507 15.18 13.65 -28.68
CA GLU A 507 14.20 13.76 -27.59
C GLU A 507 14.20 12.49 -26.72
N THR A 508 14.22 11.31 -27.34
CA THR A 508 14.23 10.02 -26.63
C THR A 508 15.47 9.89 -25.76
N ILE A 509 16.66 10.16 -26.31
CA ILE A 509 17.93 10.11 -25.56
C ILE A 509 17.91 11.13 -24.41
N TYR A 510 17.47 12.35 -24.68
CA TYR A 510 17.45 13.40 -23.68
C TYR A 510 16.51 13.10 -22.52
N LYS A 511 15.32 12.56 -22.81
CA LYS A 511 14.38 12.18 -21.76
C LYS A 511 14.80 10.92 -21.00
N LEU A 512 15.51 9.98 -21.64
CA LEU A 512 16.15 8.85 -20.94
C LEU A 512 17.20 9.35 -19.95
N TYR A 513 18.07 10.27 -20.39
CA TYR A 513 19.01 10.94 -19.50
C TYR A 513 18.27 11.57 -18.31
N TRP A 514 17.22 12.34 -18.58
CA TRP A 514 16.46 13.03 -17.53
C TRP A 514 15.84 12.05 -16.53
N ASP A 515 15.18 11.00 -17.00
CA ASP A 515 14.55 10.00 -16.12
C ASP A 515 15.59 9.34 -15.20
N TYR A 516 16.72 8.91 -15.76
CA TYR A 516 17.72 8.13 -15.01
C TYR A 516 18.61 8.97 -14.10
N TRP A 517 19.05 10.14 -14.56
CA TRP A 517 19.95 11.03 -13.81
C TRP A 517 19.19 11.97 -12.88
N GLU A 518 18.18 12.68 -13.34
CA GLU A 518 17.55 13.74 -12.55
C GLU A 518 16.35 13.22 -11.75
N ASP A 519 15.38 12.58 -12.42
CA ASP A 519 14.14 12.17 -11.76
C ASP A 519 14.38 11.01 -10.78
N TRP A 520 15.17 10.00 -11.17
CA TRP A 520 15.41 8.82 -10.32
C TRP A 520 16.72 8.88 -9.54
N ALA A 521 17.68 9.73 -9.94
CA ALA A 521 18.97 9.87 -9.27
C ALA A 521 19.77 8.56 -9.14
N LEU A 522 19.76 7.73 -10.19
CA LEU A 522 20.43 6.43 -10.19
C LEU A 522 21.93 6.56 -10.46
N LEU A 523 22.32 6.84 -11.70
CA LEU A 523 23.70 6.72 -12.24
C LEU A 523 24.69 7.80 -11.74
N GLY A 524 24.62 8.14 -10.46
CA GLY A 524 25.36 9.22 -9.81
C GLY A 524 24.89 10.62 -10.19
N GLY A 525 23.73 10.71 -10.87
CA GLY A 525 23.11 11.95 -11.35
C GLY A 525 22.16 12.61 -10.35
N GLY A 526 21.71 13.82 -10.68
CA GLY A 526 20.76 14.60 -9.88
C GLY A 526 21.45 15.48 -8.83
N VAL A 527 21.03 16.75 -8.75
CA VAL A 527 21.55 17.72 -7.75
C VAL A 527 21.46 17.17 -6.32
N GLY A 528 20.37 16.45 -6.02
CA GLY A 528 20.14 15.82 -4.72
C GLY A 528 21.15 14.70 -4.44
N ALA A 529 21.32 13.76 -5.36
CA ALA A 529 22.19 12.59 -5.19
C ALA A 529 23.68 12.96 -5.16
N GLN A 530 24.10 13.99 -5.88
CA GLN A 530 25.48 14.48 -5.83
C GLN A 530 25.89 14.95 -4.43
N LYS A 531 24.96 15.54 -3.65
CA LYS A 531 25.20 15.89 -2.25
C LYS A 531 25.40 14.67 -1.35
N PHE A 532 24.82 13.52 -1.70
CA PHE A 532 25.03 12.26 -0.98
C PHE A 532 26.28 11.52 -1.45
N ALA A 533 26.70 11.71 -2.70
CA ALA A 533 27.90 11.09 -3.25
C ALA A 533 29.20 11.49 -2.51
N SER A 534 29.20 12.66 -1.84
CA SER A 534 30.31 13.14 -1.00
C SER A 534 30.26 12.64 0.45
N GLN A 535 29.20 11.94 0.86
CA GLN A 535 29.09 11.43 2.22
C GLN A 535 29.91 10.13 2.39
N PRO A 536 30.54 9.92 3.56
CA PRO A 536 31.41 8.76 3.79
C PRO A 536 30.64 7.42 3.85
N GLN A 537 29.33 7.45 4.05
CA GLN A 537 28.49 6.26 4.10
C GLN A 537 28.29 5.68 2.69
N LYS A 538 28.71 4.42 2.50
CA LYS A 538 28.47 3.68 1.27
C LYS A 538 27.05 3.11 1.29
N TRP A 539 26.19 3.61 0.41
CA TRP A 539 24.84 3.09 0.19
C TRP A 539 24.85 1.83 -0.68
N GLN A 540 23.75 1.05 -0.67
CA GLN A 540 23.61 -0.32 -1.19
C GLN A 540 24.30 -0.60 -2.54
N ASN A 541 24.44 0.38 -3.44
CA ASN A 541 25.28 0.26 -4.63
C ASN A 541 25.85 1.62 -5.12
N LYS A 542 27.14 1.86 -4.87
CA LYS A 542 27.84 3.09 -5.30
C LYS A 542 27.78 3.38 -6.81
N TYR A 543 27.59 2.36 -7.64
CA TYR A 543 27.61 2.49 -9.10
C TYR A 543 26.24 2.86 -9.70
N ILE A 544 25.15 2.36 -9.11
CA ILE A 544 23.79 2.50 -9.67
C ILE A 544 22.89 3.43 -8.87
N CYS A 545 23.12 3.64 -7.57
CA CYS A 545 22.31 4.58 -6.79
C CYS A 545 23.14 5.13 -5.62
N LYS A 546 23.51 6.42 -5.70
CA LYS A 546 24.39 7.08 -4.71
C LYS A 546 23.63 7.71 -3.53
N ARG A 547 22.30 7.54 -3.47
CA ARG A 547 21.42 8.04 -2.41
C ARG A 547 20.76 6.86 -1.67
N PRO A 548 20.22 7.08 -0.46
CA PRO A 548 19.32 6.11 0.15
C PRO A 548 18.15 5.77 -0.80
N SER A 549 17.80 4.50 -0.88
CA SER A 549 16.65 4.01 -1.64
C SER A 549 16.06 2.80 -0.94
N PHE A 550 14.74 2.70 -0.92
CA PHE A 550 14.03 1.53 -0.38
C PHE A 550 13.95 0.36 -1.36
N PHE A 551 14.51 0.53 -2.57
CA PHE A 551 14.45 -0.45 -3.66
C PHE A 551 15.80 -1.10 -3.90
N PRO A 552 15.84 -2.44 -4.07
CA PRO A 552 17.07 -3.14 -4.40
C PRO A 552 17.51 -2.82 -5.84
N THR A 553 18.79 -3.01 -6.12
CA THR A 553 19.40 -2.73 -7.44
C THR A 553 18.69 -3.44 -8.59
N ILE A 554 18.23 -4.68 -8.40
CA ILE A 554 17.52 -5.44 -9.43
C ILE A 554 16.25 -4.70 -9.88
N THR A 555 15.47 -4.16 -8.94
CA THR A 555 14.26 -3.38 -9.24
C THR A 555 14.60 -2.12 -10.05
N GLN A 556 15.71 -1.45 -9.72
CA GLN A 556 16.18 -0.27 -10.45
C GLN A 556 16.60 -0.62 -11.88
N ILE A 557 17.29 -1.74 -12.09
CA ILE A 557 17.68 -2.23 -13.43
C ILE A 557 16.44 -2.57 -14.26
N VAL A 558 15.49 -3.30 -13.69
CA VAL A 558 14.22 -3.61 -14.37
C VAL A 558 13.50 -2.33 -14.77
N ALA A 559 13.50 -1.33 -13.90
CA ALA A 559 12.89 -0.04 -14.19
C ALA A 559 13.57 0.72 -15.34
N ILE A 560 14.91 0.69 -15.38
CA ILE A 560 15.71 1.26 -16.48
C ILE A 560 15.33 0.60 -17.80
N VAL A 561 15.34 -0.74 -17.85
CA VAL A 561 15.04 -1.51 -19.07
C VAL A 561 13.61 -1.24 -19.54
N PHE A 562 12.63 -1.30 -18.63
CA PHE A 562 11.23 -1.04 -18.97
C PHE A 562 11.02 0.37 -19.52
N ASN A 563 11.67 1.39 -18.93
CA ASN A 563 11.59 2.76 -19.42
C ASN A 563 12.22 2.94 -20.81
N PHE A 564 13.34 2.26 -21.06
CA PHE A 564 13.99 2.27 -22.37
C PHE A 564 13.07 1.67 -23.43
N VAL A 565 12.57 0.44 -23.20
CA VAL A 565 11.68 -0.25 -24.13
C VAL A 565 10.41 0.57 -24.38
N GLY A 566 9.79 1.09 -23.32
CA GLY A 566 8.59 1.93 -23.43
C GLY A 566 8.82 3.20 -24.24
N ARG A 567 9.95 3.90 -24.02
CA ARG A 567 10.30 5.09 -24.81
C ARG A 567 10.62 4.77 -26.27
N CYS A 568 11.16 3.59 -26.56
CA CYS A 568 11.44 3.13 -27.92
C CYS A 568 10.23 2.56 -28.65
N PHE A 569 9.05 2.47 -28.01
CA PHE A 569 7.84 1.89 -28.63
C PHE A 569 7.43 2.59 -29.94
N TRP A 570 7.71 3.89 -30.07
CA TRP A 570 7.41 4.64 -31.30
C TRP A 570 8.15 4.11 -32.54
N ILE A 571 9.29 3.43 -32.37
CA ILE A 571 10.04 2.84 -33.47
C ILE A 571 9.19 1.74 -34.14
N LEU A 572 8.57 0.87 -33.33
CA LEU A 572 7.70 -0.19 -33.82
C LEU A 572 6.53 0.39 -34.61
N THR A 573 5.87 1.42 -34.06
CA THR A 573 4.68 2.01 -34.70
C THR A 573 4.95 2.89 -35.90
N THR A 574 6.22 3.28 -36.11
CA THR A 574 6.66 4.07 -37.26
C THR A 574 7.14 3.18 -38.41
N TYR A 575 7.94 2.15 -38.12
CA TYR A 575 8.65 1.39 -39.14
C TYR A 575 8.03 0.03 -39.47
N LEU A 576 7.24 -0.55 -38.56
CA LEU A 576 6.61 -1.85 -38.82
C LEU A 576 5.15 -1.62 -39.24
N PRO A 577 4.78 -1.93 -40.50
CA PRO A 577 3.41 -1.75 -40.98
C PRO A 577 2.37 -2.51 -40.13
N LEU A 578 2.76 -3.68 -39.62
CA LEU A 578 1.96 -4.51 -38.71
C LEU A 578 1.56 -3.77 -37.43
N PHE A 579 2.37 -2.81 -36.96
CA PHE A 579 2.21 -2.09 -35.69
C PHE A 579 1.83 -0.61 -35.88
N SER A 580 1.36 -0.23 -37.08
CA SER A 580 1.20 1.17 -37.48
C SER A 580 0.39 2.02 -36.50
N ALA A 581 0.93 3.17 -36.11
CA ALA A 581 0.21 4.17 -35.29
C ALA A 581 -1.06 4.74 -35.96
N LYS A 582 -1.25 4.49 -37.26
CA LYS A 582 -2.51 4.81 -37.97
C LYS A 582 -3.66 3.92 -37.51
N GLN A 583 -3.38 2.70 -37.07
CA GLN A 583 -4.37 1.78 -36.58
C GLN A 583 -4.76 2.13 -35.14
N PHE A 584 -6.06 2.10 -34.85
CA PHE A 584 -6.60 2.47 -33.55
C PHE A 584 -5.95 1.68 -32.40
N TRP A 585 -5.76 0.37 -32.56
CA TRP A 585 -5.29 -0.54 -31.52
C TRP A 585 -3.84 -0.32 -31.11
N TRP A 586 -2.92 -0.19 -32.07
CA TRP A 586 -1.52 0.07 -31.75
C TRP A 586 -1.30 1.43 -31.14
N LYS A 587 -2.11 2.41 -31.55
CA LYS A 587 -2.15 3.72 -30.91
C LYS A 587 -2.61 3.60 -29.45
N THR A 588 -3.68 2.84 -29.19
CA THR A 588 -4.18 2.57 -27.82
C THR A 588 -3.15 1.81 -26.98
N PHE A 589 -2.50 0.79 -27.54
CA PHE A 589 -1.46 0.02 -26.86
C PHE A 589 -0.25 0.88 -26.48
N GLY A 590 0.18 1.78 -27.38
CA GLY A 590 1.23 2.76 -27.08
C GLY A 590 0.88 3.70 -25.93
N VAL A 591 -0.38 4.14 -25.84
CA VAL A 591 -0.86 4.94 -24.69
C VAL A 591 -0.82 4.11 -23.39
N CYS A 592 -1.19 2.83 -23.44
CA CYS A 592 -1.14 1.95 -22.27
C CYS A 592 0.29 1.74 -21.76
N ILE A 593 1.25 1.53 -22.69
CA ILE A 593 2.68 1.44 -22.36
C ILE A 593 3.15 2.75 -21.69
N GLU A 594 2.78 3.90 -22.24
CA GLU A 594 3.17 5.20 -21.69
C GLU A 594 2.58 5.44 -20.28
N ILE A 595 1.33 5.01 -20.03
CA ILE A 595 0.71 5.06 -18.69
C ILE A 595 1.44 4.13 -17.71
N ALA A 596 1.73 2.88 -18.11
CA ALA A 596 2.45 1.93 -17.26
C ALA A 596 3.87 2.42 -16.93
N ARG A 597 4.58 2.97 -17.93
CA ARG A 597 5.91 3.61 -17.78
C ARG A 597 5.86 4.76 -16.80
N ARG A 598 4.83 5.61 -16.89
CA ARG A 598 4.65 6.73 -15.95
C ARG A 598 4.31 6.24 -14.53
N GLY A 599 3.56 5.15 -14.40
CA GLY A 599 3.32 4.48 -13.11
C GLY A 599 4.63 4.09 -12.43
N LEU A 600 5.51 3.37 -13.14
CA LEU A 600 6.85 3.04 -12.65
C LEU A 600 7.69 4.29 -12.32
N TRP A 601 7.63 5.30 -13.18
CA TRP A 601 8.34 6.56 -12.95
C TRP A 601 7.91 7.21 -11.63
N ASN A 602 6.62 7.18 -11.26
CA ASN A 602 6.13 7.72 -9.99
C ASN A 602 6.79 7.04 -8.79
N VAL A 603 7.02 5.73 -8.87
CA VAL A 603 7.65 4.94 -7.79
C VAL A 603 9.06 5.47 -7.50
N LEU A 604 9.93 5.46 -8.51
CA LEU A 604 11.32 5.87 -8.35
C LEU A 604 11.49 7.38 -8.15
N ARG A 605 10.61 8.20 -8.74
CA ARG A 605 10.61 9.65 -8.52
C ARG A 605 10.25 10.02 -7.09
N THR A 606 9.27 9.33 -6.51
CA THR A 606 8.84 9.53 -5.11
C THR A 606 9.90 9.01 -4.14
N ASP A 607 10.53 7.87 -4.43
CA ASP A 607 11.68 7.37 -3.68
C ASP A 607 12.84 8.39 -3.66
N ASN A 608 13.17 8.99 -4.82
CA ASN A 608 14.15 10.05 -4.88
C ASN A 608 13.73 11.29 -4.07
N GLN A 609 12.46 11.66 -4.13
CA GLN A 609 11.92 12.78 -3.35
C GLN A 609 12.04 12.52 -1.84
N GLN A 610 11.68 11.33 -1.36
CA GLN A 610 11.82 10.92 0.04
C GLN A 610 13.27 10.99 0.50
N ALA A 611 14.20 10.51 -0.33
CA ALA A 611 15.61 10.39 0.03
C ALA A 611 16.35 11.73 0.01
N THR A 612 16.04 12.61 -0.95
CA THR A 612 16.88 13.79 -1.22
C THR A 612 16.15 15.13 -1.13
N ASN A 613 14.82 15.13 -1.03
CA ASN A 613 13.97 16.30 -1.26
C ASN A 613 14.44 17.10 -2.49
N CYS A 614 14.74 16.40 -3.59
CA CYS A 614 15.31 16.99 -4.79
C CYS A 614 14.47 18.20 -5.27
N GLU A 615 15.16 19.27 -5.68
CA GLU A 615 14.59 20.54 -6.16
C GLU A 615 13.78 21.36 -5.12
N ASP A 616 13.95 21.06 -3.82
CA ASP A 616 13.37 21.77 -2.67
C ASP A 616 11.85 21.99 -2.81
N TYR A 617 11.12 20.93 -3.19
CA TYR A 617 9.66 20.96 -3.23
C TYR A 617 9.08 21.07 -1.82
N ALA A 618 9.59 20.27 -0.86
CA ALA A 618 9.21 20.41 0.53
C ALA A 618 10.01 21.52 1.21
N LEU A 619 9.35 22.26 2.11
CA LEU A 619 9.99 23.30 2.92
C LEU A 619 10.98 22.72 3.95
N THR A 620 10.74 21.49 4.39
CA THR A 620 11.61 20.78 5.34
C THR A 620 12.71 20.02 4.60
N ARG A 621 13.93 19.98 5.16
CA ARG A 621 15.05 19.21 4.58
C ARG A 621 14.87 17.71 4.75
N TYR A 622 14.17 17.29 5.80
CA TYR A 622 13.89 15.90 6.12
C TYR A 622 12.42 15.60 5.87
N ILE A 623 12.17 14.48 5.20
CA ILE A 623 10.82 13.94 4.99
C ILE A 623 10.68 12.72 5.90
N PRO A 624 9.75 12.72 6.86
CA PRO A 624 9.58 11.59 7.77
C PRO A 624 9.12 10.36 7.00
N VAL A 625 9.47 9.17 7.50
CA VAL A 625 8.99 7.88 6.96
C VAL A 625 7.48 7.74 7.22
N LEU A 626 6.79 7.00 6.36
CA LEU A 626 5.36 6.74 6.55
C LEU A 626 5.12 5.89 7.80
N LEU A 627 4.24 6.35 8.68
CA LEU A 627 3.74 5.57 9.81
C LEU A 627 2.84 4.42 9.33
N SER A 628 2.82 3.31 10.07
CA SER A 628 1.93 2.20 9.75
C SER A 628 0.46 2.62 9.79
N GLU A 629 -0.41 1.88 9.10
CA GLU A 629 -1.85 2.17 9.08
C GLU A 629 -2.45 2.26 10.49
N THR A 630 -2.07 1.35 11.39
CA THR A 630 -2.53 1.34 12.78
C THR A 630 -2.03 2.57 13.56
N GLU A 631 -0.76 2.94 13.40
CA GLU A 631 -0.21 4.15 14.04
C GLU A 631 -0.88 5.42 13.51
N ARG A 632 -1.18 5.48 12.20
CA ARG A 632 -1.90 6.62 11.60
C ARG A 632 -3.32 6.74 12.15
N GLN A 633 -4.04 5.62 12.28
CA GLN A 633 -5.40 5.60 12.85
C GLN A 633 -5.38 6.05 14.32
N LEU A 634 -4.44 5.54 15.12
CA LEU A 634 -4.27 5.94 16.52
C LEU A 634 -3.91 7.44 16.64
N LEU A 635 -3.03 7.94 15.78
CA LEU A 635 -2.65 9.36 15.77
C LEU A 635 -3.84 10.24 15.38
N GLN A 636 -4.63 9.85 14.38
CA GLN A 636 -5.85 10.54 13.99
C GLN A 636 -6.88 10.57 15.12
N GLN A 637 -7.07 9.44 15.82
CA GLN A 637 -7.96 9.36 16.96
C GLN A 637 -7.50 10.30 18.08
N LYS A 638 -6.20 10.29 18.43
CA LYS A 638 -5.63 11.25 19.40
C LYS A 638 -5.82 12.70 19.00
N ILE A 639 -5.68 13.03 17.71
CA ILE A 639 -5.92 14.40 17.21
C ILE A 639 -7.39 14.76 17.35
N GLN A 640 -8.32 13.88 16.96
CA GLN A 640 -9.75 14.11 17.09
C GLN A 640 -10.19 14.26 18.55
N ASP A 641 -9.64 13.45 19.44
CA ASP A 641 -9.93 13.53 20.87
C ASP A 641 -9.43 14.86 21.45
N LYS A 642 -8.22 15.29 21.06
CA LYS A 642 -7.68 16.61 21.46
C LYS A 642 -8.46 17.79 20.89
N GLU A 643 -8.95 17.68 19.65
CA GLU A 643 -9.83 18.70 19.05
C GLU A 643 -11.16 18.81 19.81
N LYS A 644 -11.74 17.68 20.22
CA LYS A 644 -12.94 17.66 21.08
C LYS A 644 -12.68 18.26 22.45
N GLU A 645 -11.53 17.96 23.06
CA GLU A 645 -11.12 18.57 24.33
C GLU A 645 -11.04 20.09 24.21
N LEU A 646 -10.36 20.60 23.17
CA LEU A 646 -10.21 22.03 22.94
C LEU A 646 -11.55 22.72 22.65
N GLN A 647 -12.49 22.01 22.03
CA GLN A 647 -13.82 22.54 21.77
C GLN A 647 -14.67 22.59 23.03
N CYS A 648 -14.59 21.57 23.89
CA CYS A 648 -15.24 21.56 25.20
C CYS A 648 -14.69 22.67 26.10
N GLU A 649 -13.37 22.91 26.11
CA GLU A 649 -12.75 24.02 26.84
C GLU A 649 -13.28 25.39 26.36
N LYS A 650 -13.44 25.59 25.05
CA LYS A 650 -14.02 26.82 24.48
C LYS A 650 -15.49 27.01 24.86
N GLU A 651 -16.27 25.94 24.85
CA GLU A 651 -17.68 25.98 25.26
C GLU A 651 -17.80 26.31 26.76
N GLU A 652 -16.93 25.75 27.61
CA GLU A 652 -16.87 26.10 29.04
C GLU A 652 -16.45 27.57 29.27
N GLU A 653 -15.48 28.09 28.52
CA GLU A 653 -15.08 29.51 28.58
C GLU A 653 -16.22 30.43 28.15
N GLN A 654 -16.93 30.09 27.07
CA GLN A 654 -18.11 30.85 26.63
C GLN A 654 -19.22 30.84 27.66
N LEU A 655 -19.50 29.69 28.29
CA LEU A 655 -20.51 29.58 29.35
C LEU A 655 -20.11 30.42 30.57
N LYS A 656 -18.83 30.42 30.97
CA LYS A 656 -18.32 31.27 32.05
C LYS A 656 -18.44 32.76 31.74
N LEU A 657 -18.22 33.15 30.48
CA LEU A 657 -18.37 34.53 30.03
C LEU A 657 -19.85 34.95 30.03
N GLN A 658 -20.74 34.08 29.56
CA GLN A 658 -22.19 34.31 29.57
C GLN A 658 -22.72 34.46 31.00
N ASN A 659 -22.35 33.55 31.91
CA ASN A 659 -22.76 33.63 33.31
C ASN A 659 -22.27 34.92 34.01
N LYS A 660 -21.08 35.44 33.62
CA LYS A 660 -20.57 36.73 34.13
C LYS A 660 -21.37 37.91 33.59
N LEU A 661 -21.78 37.87 32.32
CA LEU A 661 -22.64 38.89 31.72
C LEU A 661 -24.03 38.87 32.37
N ASP A 662 -24.63 37.70 32.53
CA ASP A 662 -25.94 37.55 33.17
C ASP A 662 -25.92 38.03 34.64
N GLN A 663 -24.82 37.79 35.38
CA GLN A 663 -24.63 38.34 36.73
C GLN A 663 -24.48 39.87 36.74
N GLN A 664 -23.80 40.45 35.75
CA GLN A 664 -23.69 41.91 35.62
C GLN A 664 -25.04 42.54 35.29
N GLU A 665 -25.83 41.94 34.40
CA GLU A 665 -27.20 42.39 34.09
C GLU A 665 -28.13 42.26 35.30
N SER A 666 -28.06 41.15 36.04
CA SER A 666 -28.84 40.97 37.27
C SER A 666 -28.50 42.04 38.33
N ASN A 667 -27.21 42.32 38.55
CA ASN A 667 -26.78 43.38 39.46
C ASN A 667 -27.20 44.79 39.02
N LEU A 668 -27.24 45.06 37.71
CA LEU A 668 -27.75 46.33 37.16
C LEU A 668 -29.27 46.47 37.32
N THR A 669 -30.01 45.36 37.28
CA THR A 669 -31.48 45.35 37.43
C THR A 669 -31.88 45.62 38.89
N ILE A 670 -31.17 45.04 39.86
CA ILE A 670 -31.41 45.26 41.30
C ILE A 670 -31.16 46.74 41.68
N VAL A 671 -30.14 47.38 41.11
CA VAL A 671 -29.85 48.81 41.34
C VAL A 671 -30.91 49.74 40.76
N HIS A 672 -31.73 49.27 39.82
CA HIS A 672 -32.84 50.01 39.23
C HIS A 672 -34.18 49.82 39.96
N GLU A 673 -34.36 48.77 40.74
CA GLU A 673 -35.56 48.57 41.59
C GLU A 673 -35.45 49.26 42.97
N ASP A 674 -34.24 49.57 43.43
CA ASP A 674 -33.97 50.31 44.68
C ASP A 674 -33.91 51.85 44.51
N LYS A 675 -34.32 52.39 43.36
CA LYS A 675 -34.52 53.82 43.10
C LYS A 675 -35.96 54.10 42.70
#